data_AF-A0A4V1WQQ2-F1
#
_entry.id   AF-A0A4V1WQQ2-F1
#
_cell.length_a   1.000
_cell.length_b   1.000
_cell.length_c   1.000
_cell.angle_alpha   90.00
_cell.angle_beta   90.00
_cell.angle_gamma   90.00
#
_symmetry.space_group_name_H-M   'P 1'
#
loop_
_entity.id
_entity.type
_entity.pdbx_description
1 polymer ?
#
loop_
_entity_poly.entity_id
_entity_poly.type
_entity_poly.pdbx_seq_one_letter_code
_entity_poly.pdbx_strand_id
1 'polypeptide(L)'
;MDIEKATSAQTVLAPVNIDIAHNEQAQINAGPDTIAAGPATAPGIATWRLVSLYGSICIGLFLSFLDTSIIATAIYTIGVEFHSLSKVNWIALSYTLAYVGCTAIFASLSDVIGRRNAYVAAFVIFLAFSLGCGFAQSLDQLITMRALQGVGGSGLYSVGFVILTEIASPRMSKMIGALAGAIIAISGILGPVLGGVITNYTSWRWVFWVNAPAGIIPLILFIGAWSENARVRGFQRRSFKQIDILGFLLLVASSVPSVIAFQQAGIHILLDSTVWSSALFVAPLVVGVLCFVTLLAWEWFVARRWPDTIGALFPMRLAKNRVYISAVVTTMLTGFPYFFIIYSLPTRFQVVNGKNAIVSGIALLPMLGASAIGTTIAGAASSKRNNTFPVNVIGAALMLVGAASLSTLENTVVPQARAYGLQVFLGFGFGLTVSNSTLLATIEAEQRDTAVAQGIMAQVRVLGGSIGIAASTAILGVKQRRQLLDPMVVSVAQLGSLADSMRTLSPDAALAVRQTYTDAFNETLVVCSIVSGVALLASLAAWRKQPTVMKIRNVASLDDDPKYEAVSYVWGPTEDLGRISVALFEEGVLITKNLQSVLRSLRLSDRVRVLWVDALTINQEDLNERANQVTIMGEIYSKAERVLAYLGDHFEGCELAMEAVRQLASDVSPHSSSSQEPGLNIDGMDLDSPMLLDHVCTLLDAPWLTRVWTVQEFTRAQDVVICYGRSSISGALIDKMCKSMMFKHLHCCKVNSMKWLLLLNDWILLQATPRLSGDAPQPPMDVLERFRHRAATDPRDKFYGLRSLIRPDWLPYLPVDYSISAKELYRRVALVAFMHGEELYFLSHSYTHSSSGLPSWIPDWNASYSSLQASVTMFEKDYKACGAQKSSVGFNPDDSMTARGTIISTISRRTEFSDKDPNFTDPEFTKERLNATYDMAGARQNGTRLYGKTSRSVLDACRLSTIGGRTYNFSTYAFVRMHDITGPALFETWEALFSAQSPKNTSESGKEMARNELYVLMRFALVNRCFVLLDNGYFGFAHQHCQPGDVIVALGGGPVPYVLRPLQTGNYTLVGTAYIQDMMDGEAFENNAELEYFTIV
;
A
#
# COMPACT_ATOMS: atom_id res chain seq x y z
N MET A 1 -54.33 8.38 23.14
CA MET A 1 -54.52 8.63 24.59
C MET A 1 -53.16 8.52 25.24
N ASP A 2 -52.83 9.54 26.02
CA ASP A 2 -51.71 9.71 26.96
C ASP A 2 -50.28 9.76 26.40
N ILE A 3 -49.93 10.95 25.91
CA ILE A 3 -48.56 11.47 25.82
C ILE A 3 -48.45 12.60 26.84
N GLU A 4 -47.91 12.31 28.03
CA GLU A 4 -47.32 13.30 28.94
C GLU A 4 -46.70 12.58 30.13
N LYS A 5 -45.36 12.48 30.14
CA LYS A 5 -44.45 12.42 31.31
C LYS A 5 -43.15 11.71 30.92
N ALA A 6 -42.07 12.48 30.82
CA ALA A 6 -40.75 12.20 31.42
C ALA A 6 -39.65 13.01 30.71
N THR A 7 -39.70 14.33 30.86
CA THR A 7 -38.51 15.17 30.83
C THR A 7 -37.86 15.15 32.22
N SER A 8 -36.55 14.86 32.26
CA SER A 8 -35.56 15.14 33.32
C SER A 8 -34.83 13.89 33.85
N ALA A 9 -33.60 13.66 33.39
CA ALA A 9 -32.58 12.96 34.17
C ALA A 9 -31.19 13.44 33.73
N GLN A 10 -30.58 14.28 34.58
CA GLN A 10 -29.19 14.72 34.50
C GLN A 10 -28.26 13.51 34.65
N THR A 11 -27.33 13.32 33.71
CA THR A 11 -26.32 12.26 33.77
C THR A 11 -25.15 12.70 34.65
N VAL A 12 -25.07 12.15 35.87
CA VAL A 12 -23.89 12.26 36.74
C VAL A 12 -22.88 11.19 36.31
N LEU A 13 -21.73 11.62 35.80
CA LEU A 13 -20.57 10.76 35.48
C LEU A 13 -19.85 10.37 36.78
N ALA A 14 -19.74 9.07 37.06
CA ALA A 14 -18.83 8.51 38.05
C ALA A 14 -17.74 7.68 37.33
N PRO A 15 -16.47 7.76 37.74
CA PRO A 15 -15.38 7.04 37.10
C PRO A 15 -15.30 5.61 37.66
N VAL A 16 -15.31 4.59 36.80
CA VAL A 16 -15.07 3.20 37.21
C VAL A 16 -13.80 2.69 36.53
N ASN A 17 -12.79 2.43 37.36
CA ASN A 17 -11.57 1.68 37.04
C ASN A 17 -11.94 0.23 36.68
N ILE A 18 -11.33 -0.33 35.63
CA ILE A 18 -11.47 -1.74 35.26
C ILE A 18 -10.09 -2.41 35.34
N ASP A 19 -9.96 -3.32 36.31
CA ASP A 19 -8.92 -4.35 36.37
C ASP A 19 -9.25 -5.46 35.37
N ILE A 20 -8.27 -5.85 34.55
CA ILE A 20 -8.39 -6.92 33.55
C ILE A 20 -7.79 -8.20 34.13
N ALA A 21 -8.63 -9.20 34.41
CA ALA A 21 -8.23 -10.57 34.68
C ALA A 21 -8.43 -11.46 33.44
N HIS A 22 -7.42 -12.26 33.13
CA HIS A 22 -7.37 -13.29 32.08
C HIS A 22 -8.31 -14.47 32.33
N ASN A 23 -8.90 -15.01 31.25
CA ASN A 23 -9.19 -16.43 30.92
C ASN A 23 -10.32 -16.47 29.88
N GLU A 24 -10.55 -17.47 29.03
CA GLU A 24 -9.82 -18.62 28.48
C GLU A 24 -10.69 -19.08 27.30
N GLN A 25 -10.05 -19.63 26.25
CA GLN A 25 -10.56 -20.61 25.27
C GLN A 25 -12.09 -20.77 25.05
N ALA A 26 -12.54 -20.47 23.83
CA ALA A 26 -13.71 -21.14 23.24
C ALA A 26 -13.44 -21.49 21.77
N GLN A 27 -13.22 -22.79 21.53
CA GLN A 27 -13.28 -23.43 20.21
C GLN A 27 -14.74 -23.52 19.77
N ILE A 28 -15.06 -23.11 18.54
CA ILE A 28 -16.31 -23.51 17.87
C ILE A 28 -15.97 -24.03 16.47
N ASN A 29 -16.39 -25.28 16.25
CA ASN A 29 -16.27 -26.09 15.05
C ASN A 29 -17.04 -25.49 13.87
N ALA A 30 -16.42 -25.40 12.70
CA ALA A 30 -17.10 -25.20 11.41
C ALA A 30 -16.89 -26.44 10.53
N GLY A 31 -17.98 -27.16 10.24
CA GLY A 31 -18.08 -28.17 9.18
C GLY A 31 -18.62 -27.59 7.87
N PRO A 32 -18.54 -28.32 6.75
CA PRO A 32 -18.11 -27.75 5.46
C PRO A 32 -19.22 -27.59 4.40
N ASP A 33 -18.82 -26.93 3.29
CA ASP A 33 -19.43 -26.87 1.94
C ASP A 33 -20.56 -25.84 1.73
N THR A 34 -20.57 -24.89 0.76
CA THR A 34 -19.76 -24.67 -0.46
C THR A 34 -19.92 -23.22 -0.99
N ILE A 35 -18.77 -22.56 -1.22
CA ILE A 35 -18.33 -21.84 -2.43
C ILE A 35 -19.16 -20.65 -2.99
N ALA A 36 -18.68 -19.43 -2.70
CA ALA A 36 -18.68 -18.30 -3.65
C ALA A 36 -17.24 -17.80 -3.81
N ALA A 37 -16.73 -17.83 -5.04
CA ALA A 37 -15.34 -17.56 -5.38
C ALA A 37 -14.95 -16.09 -5.13
N GLY A 38 -14.13 -15.86 -4.10
CA GLY A 38 -13.34 -14.64 -3.94
C GLY A 38 -12.25 -14.52 -5.03
N PRO A 39 -11.60 -13.35 -5.16
CA PRO A 39 -10.58 -13.13 -6.19
C PRO A 39 -9.48 -14.18 -6.04
N ALA A 40 -9.19 -14.87 -7.13
CA ALA A 40 -8.26 -16.00 -7.17
C ALA A 40 -6.96 -15.68 -6.39
N THR A 41 -6.79 -16.32 -5.24
CA THR A 41 -5.50 -16.38 -4.56
C THR A 41 -4.53 -17.09 -5.50
N ALA A 42 -3.58 -16.35 -6.08
CA ALA A 42 -2.47 -16.93 -6.83
C ALA A 42 -1.84 -18.08 -6.01
N PRO A 43 -1.43 -19.19 -6.64
CA PRO A 43 -0.96 -20.37 -5.93
C PRO A 43 0.22 -20.01 -5.01
N GLY A 44 0.01 -20.19 -3.70
CA GLY A 44 1.04 -19.98 -2.70
C GLY A 44 2.24 -20.89 -2.94
N ILE A 45 3.45 -20.38 -2.77
CA ILE A 45 4.69 -21.16 -2.83
C ILE A 45 4.58 -22.30 -1.80
N ALA A 46 4.82 -23.55 -2.21
CA ALA A 46 4.78 -24.70 -1.32
C ALA A 46 5.71 -24.50 -0.10
N THR A 47 5.25 -24.86 1.10
CA THR A 47 5.93 -24.60 2.38
C THR A 47 7.38 -25.07 2.40
N TRP A 48 7.67 -26.24 1.82
CA TRP A 48 9.03 -26.77 1.75
C TRP A 48 9.96 -25.90 0.87
N ARG A 49 9.45 -25.30 -0.22
CA ARG A 49 10.22 -24.39 -1.07
C ARG A 49 10.53 -23.10 -0.32
N LEU A 50 9.53 -22.57 0.38
CA LEU A 50 9.66 -21.34 1.16
C LEU A 50 10.69 -21.52 2.29
N VAL A 51 10.64 -22.63 3.03
CA VAL A 51 11.61 -22.93 4.10
C VAL A 51 13.02 -23.12 3.52
N SER A 52 13.18 -23.83 2.40
CA SER A 52 14.47 -24.00 1.74
C SER A 52 15.07 -22.67 1.25
N LEU A 53 14.24 -21.77 0.72
CA LEU A 53 14.67 -20.43 0.31
C LEU A 53 15.12 -19.60 1.52
N TYR A 54 14.33 -19.55 2.60
CA TYR A 54 14.73 -18.86 3.83
C TYR A 54 16.03 -19.42 4.40
N GLY A 55 16.13 -20.74 4.53
CA GLY A 55 17.32 -21.41 5.06
C GLY A 55 18.56 -21.08 4.23
N SER A 56 18.46 -21.14 2.90
CA SER A 56 19.59 -20.83 2.03
C SER A 56 20.03 -19.36 2.11
N ILE A 57 19.07 -18.43 2.16
CA ILE A 57 19.37 -17.00 2.30
C ILE A 57 20.04 -16.72 3.64
N CYS A 58 19.54 -17.31 4.74
CA CYS A 58 20.13 -17.15 6.07
C CYS A 58 21.56 -17.68 6.13
N ILE A 59 21.83 -18.84 5.51
CA ILE A 59 23.19 -19.41 5.49
C ILE A 59 24.12 -18.55 4.61
N GLY A 60 23.66 -18.04 3.47
CA GLY A 60 24.44 -17.12 2.65
C GLY A 60 24.82 -15.83 3.39
N LEU A 61 23.86 -15.24 4.10
CA LEU A 61 24.10 -14.08 4.99
C LEU A 61 25.07 -14.43 6.11
N PHE A 62 24.90 -15.59 6.75
CA PHE A 62 25.79 -16.09 7.79
C PHE A 62 27.22 -16.25 7.29
N LEU A 63 27.43 -16.87 6.13
CA LEU A 63 28.76 -17.04 5.52
C LEU A 63 29.43 -15.70 5.21
N SER A 64 28.67 -14.75 4.64
CA SER A 64 29.15 -13.40 4.36
C SER A 64 29.67 -12.70 5.63
N PHE A 65 28.92 -12.75 6.73
CA PHE A 65 29.36 -12.15 7.99
C PHE A 65 30.43 -12.96 8.73
N LEU A 66 30.35 -14.29 8.71
CA LEU A 66 31.34 -15.17 9.34
C LEU A 66 32.73 -14.89 8.76
N ASP A 67 32.83 -14.77 7.44
CA ASP A 67 34.09 -14.52 6.74
C ASP A 67 34.74 -13.19 7.12
N THR A 68 33.95 -12.15 7.41
CA THR A 68 34.53 -10.89 7.89
C THR A 68 35.29 -11.09 9.20
N SER A 69 34.81 -11.92 10.12
CA SER A 69 35.36 -12.00 11.49
C SER A 69 36.27 -13.22 11.73
N ILE A 70 36.07 -14.34 11.02
CA ILE A 70 36.80 -15.61 11.22
C ILE A 70 38.31 -15.47 11.02
N ILE A 71 38.73 -14.58 10.12
CA ILE A 71 40.13 -14.38 9.79
C ILE A 71 40.89 -13.68 10.92
N ALA A 72 40.20 -12.93 11.79
CA ALA A 72 40.83 -12.06 12.79
C ALA A 72 41.82 -12.78 13.72
N THR A 73 41.54 -14.03 14.07
CA THR A 73 42.42 -14.86 14.92
C THR A 73 43.52 -15.59 14.13
N ALA A 74 43.34 -15.75 12.81
CA ALA A 74 44.27 -16.44 11.92
C ALA A 74 45.29 -15.51 11.25
N ILE A 75 45.02 -14.20 11.19
CA ILE A 75 45.88 -13.18 10.55
C ILE A 75 47.34 -13.27 11.01
N TYR A 76 47.59 -13.44 12.32
CA TYR A 76 48.95 -13.58 12.83
C TYR A 76 49.64 -14.84 12.30
N THR A 77 48.99 -16.00 12.40
CA THR A 77 49.52 -17.28 11.92
C THR A 77 49.83 -17.24 10.42
N ILE A 78 48.95 -16.63 9.62
CA ILE A 78 49.16 -16.45 8.18
C ILE A 78 50.39 -15.56 7.91
N GLY A 79 50.52 -14.47 8.66
CA GLY A 79 51.66 -13.56 8.53
C GLY A 79 52.99 -14.20 8.87
N VAL A 80 53.00 -15.10 9.85
CA VAL A 80 54.17 -15.90 10.22
C VAL A 80 54.53 -16.88 9.11
N GLU A 81 53.57 -17.62 8.55
CA GLU A 81 53.83 -18.60 7.48
C GLU A 81 54.38 -17.95 6.19
N PHE A 82 53.90 -16.76 5.82
CA PHE A 82 54.37 -16.03 4.65
C PHE A 82 55.51 -15.04 4.93
N HIS A 83 56.08 -15.03 6.14
CA HIS A 83 57.14 -14.11 6.58
C HIS A 83 56.85 -12.62 6.25
N SER A 84 55.60 -12.19 6.44
CA SER A 84 55.16 -10.84 6.06
C SER A 84 54.14 -10.28 7.03
N LEU A 85 54.54 -10.16 8.30
CA LEU A 85 53.68 -9.64 9.38
C LEU A 85 53.25 -8.18 9.19
N SER A 86 54.01 -7.37 8.45
CA SER A 86 53.66 -5.96 8.17
C SER A 86 52.47 -5.80 7.23
N LYS A 87 52.23 -6.77 6.34
CA LYS A 87 51.15 -6.72 5.34
C LYS A 87 49.86 -7.43 5.78
N VAL A 88 49.83 -8.11 6.92
CA VAL A 88 48.73 -9.03 7.28
C VAL A 88 47.35 -8.39 7.38
N ASN A 89 47.27 -7.11 7.75
CA ASN A 89 46.01 -6.38 7.82
C ASN A 89 45.34 -6.25 6.43
N TRP A 90 46.10 -6.37 5.34
CA TRP A 90 45.53 -6.40 3.98
C TRP A 90 44.61 -7.59 3.73
N ILE A 91 44.77 -8.71 4.44
CA ILE A 91 43.88 -9.87 4.29
C ILE A 91 42.45 -9.50 4.71
N ALA A 92 42.30 -8.76 5.81
CA ALA A 92 41.02 -8.26 6.27
C ALA A 92 40.53 -7.06 5.42
N LEU A 93 41.45 -6.16 5.09
CA LEU A 93 41.13 -4.91 4.42
C LEU A 93 40.66 -5.14 2.96
N SER A 94 41.28 -6.07 2.23
CA SER A 94 40.91 -6.34 0.84
C SER A 94 39.50 -6.89 0.70
N TYR A 95 39.09 -7.77 1.61
CA TYR A 95 37.70 -8.25 1.68
C TYR A 95 36.74 -7.10 1.97
N THR A 96 36.98 -6.32 3.02
CA THR A 96 36.06 -5.27 3.48
C THR A 96 35.95 -4.10 2.48
N LEU A 97 37.03 -3.77 1.77
CA LEU A 97 37.01 -2.75 0.71
C LEU A 97 36.24 -3.21 -0.54
N ALA A 98 36.49 -4.44 -1.01
CA ALA A 98 35.72 -5.02 -2.10
C ALA A 98 34.24 -5.16 -1.72
N TYR A 99 33.97 -5.48 -0.46
CA TYR A 99 32.64 -5.57 0.09
C TYR A 99 31.89 -4.24 -0.02
N VAL A 100 32.44 -3.16 0.54
CA VAL A 100 31.84 -1.81 0.50
C VAL A 100 31.54 -1.36 -0.93
N GLY A 101 32.50 -1.56 -1.85
CA GLY A 101 32.37 -1.10 -3.23
C GLY A 101 31.34 -1.88 -4.06
N CYS A 102 31.22 -3.20 -3.84
CA CYS A 102 30.40 -4.06 -4.68
C CYS A 102 28.99 -4.33 -4.14
N THR A 103 28.71 -4.04 -2.86
CA THR A 103 27.38 -4.27 -2.26
C THR A 103 26.27 -3.60 -3.06
N ALA A 104 26.45 -2.33 -3.40
CA ALA A 104 25.45 -1.53 -4.12
C ALA A 104 25.32 -1.98 -5.59
N ILE A 105 26.44 -2.34 -6.22
CA ILE A 105 26.48 -2.85 -7.59
C ILE A 105 25.66 -4.15 -7.70
N PHE A 106 25.85 -5.10 -6.79
CA PHE A 106 25.09 -6.35 -6.79
C PHE A 106 23.59 -6.12 -6.55
N ALA A 107 23.23 -5.17 -5.69
CA ALA A 107 21.83 -4.83 -5.44
C ALA A 107 21.16 -4.33 -6.74
N SER A 108 21.75 -3.34 -7.41
CA SER A 108 21.20 -2.78 -8.66
C SER A 108 21.29 -3.74 -9.84
N LEU A 109 22.36 -4.52 -9.93
CA LEU A 109 22.47 -5.55 -10.97
C LEU A 109 21.36 -6.59 -10.81
N SER A 110 20.99 -6.95 -9.57
CA SER A 110 19.88 -7.87 -9.31
C SER A 110 18.50 -7.35 -9.74
N ASP A 111 18.33 -6.02 -9.87
CA ASP A 111 17.12 -5.42 -10.45
C ASP A 111 17.01 -5.66 -11.97
N VAL A 112 18.14 -5.92 -12.64
CA VAL A 112 18.23 -6.06 -14.11
C VAL A 112 18.33 -7.51 -14.54
N ILE A 113 19.32 -8.25 -14.04
CA ILE A 113 19.53 -9.67 -14.42
C ILE A 113 18.58 -10.62 -13.68
N GLY A 114 17.83 -10.09 -12.70
CA GLY A 114 16.91 -10.82 -11.84
C GLY A 114 17.56 -11.36 -10.57
N ARG A 115 16.75 -11.43 -9.50
CA ARG A 115 17.14 -11.86 -8.14
C ARG A 115 17.89 -13.19 -8.11
N ARG A 116 17.34 -14.23 -8.74
CA ARG A 116 17.91 -15.59 -8.80
C ARG A 116 19.35 -15.56 -9.32
N ASN A 117 19.54 -14.97 -10.50
CA ASN A 117 20.82 -15.04 -11.20
C ASN A 117 21.89 -14.23 -10.47
N ALA A 118 21.52 -13.07 -9.92
CA ALA A 118 22.43 -12.26 -9.12
C ALA A 118 22.87 -12.99 -7.83
N TYR A 119 21.94 -13.64 -7.13
CA TYR A 119 22.25 -14.37 -5.90
C TYR A 119 23.11 -15.62 -6.15
N VAL A 120 22.81 -16.37 -7.22
CA VAL A 120 23.62 -17.52 -7.66
C VAL A 120 25.03 -17.07 -8.06
N ALA A 121 25.16 -15.98 -8.81
CA ALA A 121 26.46 -15.43 -9.18
C ALA A 121 27.28 -15.02 -7.94
N ALA A 122 26.65 -14.37 -6.97
CA ALA A 122 27.31 -13.99 -5.71
C ALA A 122 27.83 -15.22 -4.95
N PHE A 123 27.04 -16.29 -4.84
CA PHE A 123 27.45 -17.56 -4.23
C PHE A 123 28.63 -18.19 -4.95
N VAL A 124 28.58 -18.29 -6.28
CA VAL A 124 29.64 -18.92 -7.08
C VAL A 124 30.95 -18.15 -6.94
N ILE A 125 30.91 -16.82 -7.06
CA ILE A 125 32.10 -15.95 -6.89
C ILE A 125 32.67 -16.14 -5.48
N PHE A 126 31.82 -16.06 -4.45
CA PHE A 126 32.24 -16.22 -3.06
C PHE A 126 32.92 -17.58 -2.83
N LEU A 127 32.32 -18.68 -3.27
CA LEU A 127 32.86 -20.02 -3.04
C LEU A 127 34.14 -20.29 -3.84
N ALA A 128 34.18 -19.91 -5.12
CA ALA A 128 35.34 -20.10 -5.97
C ALA A 128 36.57 -19.37 -5.42
N PHE A 129 36.41 -18.11 -5.01
CA PHE A 129 37.52 -17.34 -4.47
C PHE A 129 37.81 -17.65 -2.99
N SER A 130 36.85 -18.19 -2.23
CA SER A 130 37.15 -18.81 -0.93
C SER A 130 38.09 -20.00 -1.10
N LEU A 131 37.79 -20.93 -2.01
CA LEU A 131 38.71 -22.03 -2.31
C LEU A 131 40.08 -21.51 -2.77
N GLY A 132 40.09 -20.49 -3.63
CA GLY A 132 41.32 -19.80 -4.06
C GLY A 132 42.16 -19.25 -2.90
N CYS A 133 41.53 -18.69 -1.86
CA CYS A 133 42.23 -18.26 -0.64
C CYS A 133 42.89 -19.43 0.10
N GLY A 134 42.21 -20.57 0.22
CA GLY A 134 42.78 -21.77 0.85
C GLY A 134 43.95 -22.40 0.09
N PHE A 135 44.01 -22.22 -1.23
CA PHE A 135 45.11 -22.69 -2.08
C PHE A 135 46.21 -21.64 -2.35
N ALA A 136 46.14 -20.47 -1.71
CA ALA A 136 47.12 -19.42 -1.93
C ALA A 136 48.54 -19.85 -1.49
N GLN A 137 49.52 -19.58 -2.35
CA GLN A 137 50.94 -19.88 -2.14
C GLN A 137 51.76 -18.64 -1.76
N SER A 138 51.19 -17.44 -1.89
CA SER A 138 51.79 -16.20 -1.44
C SER A 138 50.76 -15.28 -0.78
N LEU A 139 51.24 -14.36 0.06
CA LEU A 139 50.37 -13.39 0.72
C LEU A 139 49.65 -12.46 -0.28
N ASP A 140 50.35 -12.00 -1.33
CA ASP A 140 49.73 -11.13 -2.34
C ASP A 140 48.68 -11.88 -3.17
N GLN A 141 48.89 -13.17 -3.46
CA GLN A 141 47.86 -14.02 -4.07
C GLN A 141 46.65 -14.17 -3.14
N LEU A 142 46.88 -14.41 -1.84
CA LEU A 142 45.81 -14.50 -0.85
C LEU A 142 45.00 -13.20 -0.78
N ILE A 143 45.67 -12.04 -0.73
CA ILE A 143 45.02 -10.72 -0.69
C ILE A 143 44.15 -10.51 -1.93
N THR A 144 44.63 -10.90 -3.11
CA THR A 144 43.91 -10.77 -4.39
C THR A 144 42.68 -11.66 -4.43
N MET A 145 42.84 -12.95 -4.09
CA MET A 145 41.70 -13.89 -4.00
C MET A 145 40.69 -13.41 -2.97
N ARG A 146 41.15 -12.81 -1.87
CA ARG A 146 40.30 -12.33 -0.80
C ARG A 146 39.50 -11.08 -1.18
N ALA A 147 40.07 -10.20 -2.01
CA ALA A 147 39.33 -9.11 -2.62
C ALA A 147 38.19 -9.63 -3.51
N LEU A 148 38.49 -10.59 -4.39
CA LEU A 148 37.50 -11.21 -5.29
C LEU A 148 36.42 -11.98 -4.52
N GLN A 149 36.78 -12.62 -3.41
CA GLN A 149 35.80 -13.23 -2.50
C GLN A 149 34.90 -12.18 -1.83
N GLY A 150 35.45 -11.02 -1.46
CA GLY A 150 34.69 -9.89 -0.92
C GLY A 150 33.60 -9.40 -1.87
N VAL A 151 33.87 -9.42 -3.19
CA VAL A 151 32.88 -9.12 -4.23
C VAL A 151 31.67 -10.05 -4.13
N GLY A 152 31.89 -11.37 -4.03
CA GLY A 152 30.81 -12.35 -3.85
C GLY A 152 30.09 -12.22 -2.50
N GLY A 153 30.85 -11.99 -1.42
CA GLY A 153 30.31 -11.77 -0.07
C GLY A 153 29.39 -10.56 0.01
N SER A 154 29.69 -9.50 -0.74
CA SER A 154 28.86 -8.30 -0.85
C SER A 154 27.49 -8.58 -1.47
N GLY A 155 27.43 -9.46 -2.47
CA GLY A 155 26.19 -9.87 -3.13
C GLY A 155 25.36 -10.84 -2.30
N LEU A 156 26.00 -11.76 -1.57
CA LEU A 156 25.32 -12.61 -0.59
C LEU A 156 24.62 -11.77 0.48
N TYR A 157 25.26 -10.66 0.88
CA TYR A 157 24.67 -9.68 1.78
C TYR A 157 23.52 -8.91 1.12
N SER A 158 23.79 -8.09 0.10
CA SER A 158 22.78 -7.16 -0.42
C SER A 158 21.60 -7.87 -1.05
N VAL A 159 21.85 -8.79 -1.99
CA VAL A 159 20.79 -9.51 -2.70
C VAL A 159 20.06 -10.45 -1.75
N GLY A 160 20.77 -11.04 -0.77
CA GLY A 160 20.17 -11.86 0.27
C GLY A 160 19.09 -11.11 1.06
N PHE A 161 19.40 -9.89 1.52
CA PHE A 161 18.41 -9.05 2.23
C PHE A 161 17.24 -8.63 1.35
N VAL A 162 17.48 -8.27 0.09
CA VAL A 162 16.43 -7.91 -0.86
C VAL A 162 15.45 -9.07 -1.05
N ILE A 163 15.97 -10.26 -1.39
CA ILE A 163 15.16 -11.47 -1.59
C ILE A 163 14.41 -11.85 -0.30
N LEU A 164 15.06 -11.74 0.86
CA LEU A 164 14.46 -12.06 2.14
C LEU A 164 13.21 -11.20 2.42
N THR A 165 13.28 -9.90 2.14
CA THR A 165 12.15 -8.97 2.30
C THR A 165 11.05 -9.15 1.26
N GLU A 166 11.41 -9.57 0.05
CA GLU A 166 10.51 -9.75 -1.09
C GLU A 166 9.69 -11.06 -1.02
N ILE A 167 10.27 -12.13 -0.49
CA ILE A 167 9.62 -13.45 -0.32
C ILE A 167 8.84 -13.53 1.02
N ALA A 168 9.04 -12.53 1.89
CA ALA A 168 8.42 -12.43 3.21
C ALA A 168 6.89 -12.55 3.15
N SER A 169 6.31 -13.52 3.85
CA SER A 169 4.88 -13.47 4.17
C SER A 169 4.62 -12.36 5.21
N PRO A 170 3.41 -11.78 5.30
CA PRO A 170 3.11 -10.70 6.24
C PRO A 170 3.51 -11.01 7.70
N ARG A 171 3.42 -12.28 8.11
CA ARG A 171 3.88 -12.77 9.42
C ARG A 171 5.42 -12.78 9.53
N MET A 172 6.12 -13.23 8.50
CA MET A 172 7.58 -13.30 8.47
C MET A 172 8.25 -11.93 8.33
N SER A 173 7.62 -10.94 7.67
CA SER A 173 8.18 -9.58 7.52
C SER A 173 8.51 -8.93 8.86
N LYS A 174 7.74 -9.22 9.92
CA LYS A 174 7.99 -8.72 11.28
C LYS A 174 9.20 -9.38 11.95
N MET A 175 9.58 -10.59 11.52
CA MET A 175 10.68 -11.38 12.08
C MET A 175 12.01 -11.21 11.34
N ILE A 176 12.01 -10.70 10.10
CA ILE A 176 13.23 -10.56 9.28
C ILE A 176 14.31 -9.74 9.97
N GLY A 177 13.95 -8.62 10.61
CA GLY A 177 14.93 -7.79 11.33
C GLY A 177 15.57 -8.53 12.52
N ALA A 178 14.78 -9.34 13.25
CA ALA A 178 15.26 -10.15 14.35
C ALA A 178 16.16 -11.30 13.85
N LEU A 179 15.78 -11.96 12.75
CA LEU A 179 16.55 -13.00 12.08
C LEU A 179 17.90 -12.47 11.60
N ALA A 180 17.90 -11.30 10.97
CA ALA A 180 19.10 -10.60 10.52
C ALA A 180 20.04 -10.24 11.68
N GLY A 181 19.49 -9.68 12.76
CA GLY A 181 20.24 -9.38 13.97
C GLY A 181 20.84 -10.64 14.60
N ALA A 182 20.09 -11.75 14.64
CA ALA A 182 20.57 -13.04 15.13
C ALA A 182 21.71 -13.58 14.26
N ILE A 183 21.62 -13.52 12.93
CA ILE A 183 22.69 -13.95 12.02
C ILE A 183 23.97 -13.15 12.27
N ILE A 184 23.86 -11.81 12.38
CA ILE A 184 25.01 -10.93 12.66
C ILE A 184 25.65 -11.27 14.01
N ALA A 185 24.82 -11.45 15.04
CA ALA A 185 25.29 -11.81 16.38
C ALA A 185 26.01 -13.17 16.41
N ILE A 186 25.38 -14.20 15.85
CA ILE A 186 25.91 -15.57 15.86
C ILE A 186 27.19 -15.66 15.02
N SER A 187 27.20 -15.08 13.81
CA SER A 187 28.39 -15.06 12.95
C SER A 187 29.55 -14.28 13.57
N GLY A 188 29.27 -13.12 14.19
CA GLY A 188 30.27 -12.31 14.87
C GLY A 188 30.93 -13.05 16.04
N ILE A 189 30.14 -13.78 16.86
CA ILE A 189 30.63 -14.58 17.99
C ILE A 189 31.41 -15.81 17.50
N LEU A 190 30.82 -16.57 16.57
CA LEU A 190 31.41 -17.82 16.09
C LEU A 190 32.66 -17.60 15.26
N GLY A 191 32.77 -16.48 14.53
CA GLY A 191 33.92 -16.20 13.65
C GLY A 191 35.26 -16.36 14.36
N PRO A 192 35.62 -15.49 15.31
CA PRO A 192 36.92 -15.56 15.97
C PRO A 192 37.15 -16.87 16.74
N VAL A 193 36.10 -17.47 17.32
CA VAL A 193 36.24 -18.76 18.03
C VAL A 193 36.55 -19.89 17.07
N LEU A 194 35.77 -20.05 15.99
CA LEU A 194 36.00 -21.06 14.97
C LEU A 194 37.34 -20.84 14.26
N GLY A 195 37.67 -19.57 13.94
CA GLY A 195 38.97 -19.21 13.37
C GLY A 195 40.12 -19.62 14.27
N GLY A 196 40.02 -19.38 15.58
CA GLY A 196 41.03 -19.78 16.57
C GLY A 196 41.18 -21.29 16.69
N VAL A 197 40.06 -22.02 16.76
CA VAL A 197 40.04 -23.50 16.84
C VAL A 197 40.62 -24.13 15.59
N ILE A 198 40.14 -23.73 14.41
CA ILE A 198 40.59 -24.27 13.11
C ILE A 198 42.09 -24.03 12.92
N THR A 199 42.54 -22.79 13.17
CA THR A 199 43.95 -22.41 13.00
C THR A 199 44.88 -23.16 13.94
N ASN A 200 44.44 -23.44 15.17
CA ASN A 200 45.27 -24.09 16.17
C ASN A 200 45.37 -25.62 16.01
N TYR A 201 44.29 -26.30 15.61
CA TYR A 201 44.26 -27.76 15.50
C TYR A 201 44.52 -28.30 14.09
N THR A 202 44.34 -27.47 13.05
CA THR A 202 44.49 -27.91 11.66
C THR A 202 45.46 -26.98 10.91
N SER A 203 44.98 -26.25 9.91
CA SER A 203 45.71 -25.20 9.20
C SER A 203 44.74 -24.04 8.97
N TRP A 204 45.26 -22.81 8.92
CA TRP A 204 44.46 -21.63 8.58
C TRP A 204 43.76 -21.76 7.22
N ARG A 205 44.25 -22.61 6.30
CA ARG A 205 43.61 -22.88 5.00
C ARG A 205 42.17 -23.39 5.15
N TRP A 206 41.89 -24.16 6.20
CA TRP A 206 40.55 -24.68 6.48
C TRP A 206 39.55 -23.59 6.83
N VAL A 207 40.00 -22.41 7.27
CA VAL A 207 39.14 -21.23 7.45
C VAL A 207 38.43 -20.87 6.15
N PHE A 208 39.06 -21.13 5.01
CA PHE A 208 38.47 -20.87 3.70
C PHE A 208 37.83 -22.10 3.05
N TRP A 209 38.36 -23.31 3.27
CA TRP A 209 37.78 -24.53 2.71
C TRP A 209 36.45 -24.91 3.35
N VAL A 210 36.21 -24.57 4.62
CA VAL A 210 34.93 -24.85 5.31
C VAL A 210 33.73 -24.16 4.65
N ASN A 211 33.96 -23.05 3.95
CA ASN A 211 32.91 -22.35 3.22
C ASN A 211 32.35 -23.15 2.05
N ALA A 212 33.15 -24.03 1.42
CA ALA A 212 32.71 -24.82 0.28
C ALA A 212 31.53 -25.76 0.62
N PRO A 213 31.64 -26.70 1.59
CA PRO A 213 30.50 -27.55 1.96
C PRO A 213 29.35 -26.73 2.56
N ALA A 214 29.66 -25.69 3.34
CA ALA A 214 28.65 -24.84 3.97
C ALA A 214 27.87 -23.96 2.96
N GLY A 215 28.43 -23.66 1.79
CA GLY A 215 27.78 -22.83 0.76
C GLY A 215 27.20 -23.60 -0.42
N ILE A 216 27.79 -24.75 -0.81
CA ILE A 216 27.28 -25.58 -1.92
C ILE A 216 25.88 -26.14 -1.59
N ILE A 217 25.66 -26.63 -0.37
CA ILE A 217 24.37 -27.20 0.04
C ILE A 217 23.24 -26.14 -0.04
N PRO A 218 23.37 -24.95 0.58
CA PRO A 218 22.41 -23.85 0.41
C PRO A 218 22.20 -23.43 -1.04
N LEU A 219 23.25 -23.40 -1.85
CA LEU A 219 23.16 -23.01 -3.26
C LEU A 219 22.29 -24.00 -4.05
N ILE A 220 22.50 -25.30 -3.86
CA ILE A 220 21.69 -26.35 -4.49
C ILE A 220 20.23 -26.25 -4.02
N LEU A 221 20.01 -26.08 -2.72
CA LEU A 221 18.67 -25.91 -2.15
C LEU A 221 17.97 -24.67 -2.72
N PHE A 222 18.68 -23.55 -2.88
CA PHE A 222 18.15 -22.33 -3.47
C PHE A 222 17.75 -22.54 -4.94
N ILE A 223 18.65 -23.12 -5.73
CA ILE A 223 18.40 -23.38 -7.17
C ILE A 223 17.22 -24.33 -7.34
N GLY A 224 17.13 -25.40 -6.53
CA GLY A 224 16.06 -26.39 -6.59
C GLY A 224 14.71 -25.91 -6.04
N ALA A 225 14.70 -24.99 -5.07
CA ALA A 225 13.49 -24.42 -4.51
C ALA A 225 12.96 -23.21 -5.30
N TRP A 226 13.80 -22.56 -6.12
CA TRP A 226 13.41 -21.40 -6.92
C TRP A 226 12.46 -21.81 -8.06
N SER A 227 11.27 -21.20 -8.11
CA SER A 227 10.28 -21.43 -9.16
C SER A 227 10.08 -20.17 -10.00
N GLU A 228 10.12 -20.27 -11.33
CA GLU A 228 9.84 -19.15 -12.24
C GLU A 228 8.38 -18.65 -12.15
N ASN A 229 7.46 -19.51 -11.73
CA ASN A 229 6.06 -19.18 -11.49
C ASN A 229 5.83 -18.47 -10.15
N ALA A 230 6.79 -18.56 -9.22
CA ALA A 230 6.82 -17.74 -8.01
C ALA A 230 7.37 -16.35 -8.36
N ARG A 231 6.66 -15.61 -9.22
CA ARG A 231 6.95 -14.18 -9.41
C ARG A 231 6.79 -13.51 -8.05
N VAL A 232 7.93 -13.10 -7.49
CA VAL A 232 7.99 -12.15 -6.38
C VAL A 232 7.01 -11.03 -6.70
N ARG A 233 6.02 -10.82 -5.82
CA ARG A 233 4.92 -9.89 -6.05
C ARG A 233 5.46 -8.51 -6.49
N GLY A 234 5.02 -8.02 -7.64
CA GLY A 234 5.29 -6.65 -8.09
C GLY A 234 6.69 -6.35 -8.63
N PHE A 235 7.57 -7.33 -8.83
CA PHE A 235 8.90 -7.07 -9.41
C PHE A 235 8.85 -6.99 -10.94
N GLN A 236 9.01 -5.79 -11.49
CA GLN A 236 9.35 -5.57 -12.89
C GLN A 236 10.87 -5.38 -13.04
N ARG A 237 11.48 -6.09 -13.99
CA ARG A 237 12.91 -5.94 -14.30
C ARG A 237 13.17 -4.52 -14.79
N ARG A 238 14.18 -3.86 -14.22
CA ARG A 238 14.62 -2.55 -14.68
C ARG A 238 15.49 -2.67 -15.92
N SER A 239 15.50 -1.62 -16.73
CA SER A 239 16.41 -1.51 -17.87
C SER A 239 17.82 -1.17 -17.40
N PHE A 240 18.84 -1.66 -18.10
CA PHE A 240 20.25 -1.30 -17.86
C PHE A 240 20.49 0.22 -17.85
N LYS A 241 19.67 0.98 -18.59
CA LYS A 241 19.77 2.46 -18.66
C LYS A 241 19.38 3.17 -17.36
N GLN A 242 18.71 2.50 -16.43
CA GLN A 242 18.24 3.07 -15.16
C GLN A 242 19.23 2.89 -14.01
N ILE A 243 20.34 2.16 -14.23
CA ILE A 243 21.41 1.94 -13.24
C ILE A 243 22.33 3.15 -13.19
N ASP A 244 22.61 3.64 -11.98
CA ASP A 244 23.59 4.71 -11.75
C ASP A 244 25.05 4.21 -11.76
N ILE A 245 25.55 3.79 -12.93
CA ILE A 245 26.91 3.26 -13.09
C ILE A 245 27.97 4.27 -12.66
N LEU A 246 27.78 5.55 -12.98
CA LEU A 246 28.74 6.60 -12.65
C LEU A 246 28.79 6.84 -11.13
N GLY A 247 27.63 6.89 -10.46
CA GLY A 247 27.54 6.98 -9.00
C GLY A 247 28.27 5.81 -8.32
N PHE A 248 28.13 4.58 -8.81
CA PHE A 248 28.87 3.43 -8.28
C PHE A 248 30.38 3.58 -8.45
N LEU A 249 30.85 3.96 -9.65
CA LEU A 249 32.28 4.15 -9.91
C LEU A 249 32.87 5.24 -9.02
N LEU A 250 32.15 6.34 -8.81
CA LEU A 250 32.55 7.42 -7.92
C LEU A 250 32.55 7.00 -6.45
N LEU A 251 31.60 6.17 -6.01
CA LEU A 251 31.61 5.61 -4.64
C LEU A 251 32.84 4.74 -4.40
N VAL A 252 33.17 3.84 -5.33
CA VAL A 252 34.37 2.98 -5.21
C VAL A 252 35.64 3.84 -5.26
N ALA A 253 35.73 4.78 -6.20
CA ALA A 253 36.88 5.67 -6.37
C ALA A 253 37.05 6.66 -5.21
N SER A 254 35.99 6.97 -4.46
CA SER A 254 36.08 7.82 -3.26
C SER A 254 36.54 7.04 -2.03
N SER A 255 35.98 5.85 -1.82
CA SER A 255 36.17 5.08 -0.59
C SER A 255 37.45 4.24 -0.59
N VAL A 256 37.74 3.51 -1.68
CA VAL A 256 38.86 2.56 -1.73
C VAL A 256 40.21 3.27 -1.69
N PRO A 257 40.54 4.23 -2.58
CA PRO A 257 41.84 4.91 -2.57
C PRO A 257 42.16 5.62 -1.25
N SER A 258 41.15 6.21 -0.60
CA SER A 258 41.30 6.89 0.69
C SER A 258 41.81 5.95 1.78
N VAL A 259 41.28 4.73 1.85
CA VAL A 259 41.72 3.72 2.84
C VAL A 259 43.07 3.13 2.46
N ILE A 260 43.28 2.86 1.16
CA ILE A 260 44.55 2.35 0.64
C ILE A 260 45.71 3.31 0.96
N ALA A 261 45.48 4.62 0.88
CA ALA A 261 46.50 5.63 1.19
C ALA A 261 47.08 5.44 2.60
N PHE A 262 46.21 5.36 3.62
CA PHE A 262 46.64 5.16 5.01
C PHE A 262 47.30 3.79 5.23
N GLN A 263 46.72 2.73 4.64
CA GLN A 263 47.27 1.38 4.78
C GLN A 263 48.67 1.27 4.15
N GLN A 264 48.88 1.82 2.95
CA GLN A 264 50.18 1.80 2.28
C GLN A 264 51.19 2.70 2.97
N ALA A 265 50.80 3.90 3.39
CA ALA A 265 51.66 4.80 4.15
C ALA A 265 52.16 4.14 5.44
N GLY A 266 51.29 3.45 6.17
CA GLY A 266 51.65 2.71 7.39
C GLY A 266 52.67 1.58 7.19
N ILE A 267 52.70 0.96 6.00
CA ILE A 267 53.69 -0.07 5.67
C ILE A 267 55.00 0.57 5.18
N HIS A 268 54.90 1.55 4.28
CA HIS A 268 56.06 2.18 3.64
C HIS A 268 56.86 3.10 4.56
N ILE A 269 56.27 3.59 5.65
CA ILE A 269 56.99 4.39 6.67
C ILE A 269 58.15 3.62 7.31
N LEU A 270 58.12 2.29 7.28
CA LEU A 270 59.22 1.46 7.77
C LEU A 270 60.50 1.66 6.94
N LEU A 271 60.35 1.96 5.64
CA LEU A 271 61.44 2.15 4.70
C LEU A 271 61.83 3.63 4.58
N ASP A 272 60.84 4.52 4.43
CA ASP A 272 61.04 5.93 4.17
C ASP A 272 60.18 6.82 5.08
N SER A 273 60.84 7.68 5.87
CA SER A 273 60.19 8.62 6.79
C SER A 273 59.39 9.73 6.10
N THR A 274 59.64 9.99 4.80
CA THR A 274 58.98 11.04 4.01
C THR A 274 57.68 10.58 3.34
N VAL A 275 57.19 9.37 3.66
CA VAL A 275 56.02 8.76 3.00
C VAL A 275 54.75 9.62 3.04
N TRP A 276 54.54 10.40 4.11
CA TRP A 276 53.37 11.27 4.26
C TRP A 276 53.34 12.43 3.27
N SER A 277 54.51 12.85 2.77
CA SER A 277 54.64 13.84 1.70
C SER A 277 54.78 13.21 0.31
N SER A 278 54.91 11.88 0.23
CA SER A 278 55.10 11.17 -1.03
C SER A 278 53.80 11.09 -1.84
N ALA A 279 53.94 10.96 -3.17
CA ALA A 279 52.82 10.74 -4.08
C ALA A 279 51.99 9.49 -3.73
N LEU A 280 52.61 8.49 -3.06
CA LEU A 280 51.95 7.26 -2.62
C LEU A 280 50.79 7.52 -1.64
N PHE A 281 50.91 8.53 -0.79
CA PHE A 281 49.87 8.91 0.17
C PHE A 281 48.97 10.01 -0.36
N VAL A 282 49.57 11.09 -0.90
CA VAL A 282 48.83 12.29 -1.29
C VAL A 282 47.91 12.04 -2.49
N ALA A 283 48.38 11.32 -3.53
CA ALA A 283 47.60 11.16 -4.75
C ALA A 283 46.31 10.34 -4.55
N PRO A 284 46.33 9.15 -3.90
CA PRO A 284 45.10 8.38 -3.69
C PRO A 284 44.12 9.09 -2.75
N LEU A 285 44.62 9.84 -1.75
CA LEU A 285 43.77 10.62 -0.85
C LEU A 285 43.08 11.79 -1.57
N VAL A 286 43.82 12.55 -2.38
CA VAL A 286 43.26 13.67 -3.17
C VAL A 286 42.25 13.15 -4.18
N VAL A 287 42.56 12.06 -4.89
CA VAL A 287 41.62 11.42 -5.82
C VAL A 287 40.36 10.97 -5.06
N GLY A 288 40.52 10.34 -3.91
CA GLY A 288 39.39 9.90 -3.08
C GLY A 288 38.46 11.05 -2.67
N VAL A 289 39.03 12.16 -2.18
CA VAL A 289 38.28 13.36 -1.79
C VAL A 289 37.60 14.01 -2.99
N LEU A 290 38.29 14.16 -4.12
CA LEU A 290 37.71 14.73 -5.34
C LEU A 290 36.57 13.86 -5.89
N CYS A 291 36.73 12.54 -5.90
CA CYS A 291 35.68 11.61 -6.28
C CYS A 291 34.48 11.67 -5.32
N PHE A 292 34.70 11.86 -4.01
CA PHE A 292 33.61 12.03 -3.04
C PHE A 292 32.82 13.32 -3.30
N VAL A 293 33.51 14.45 -3.52
CA VAL A 293 32.86 15.72 -3.87
C VAL A 293 32.10 15.60 -5.19
N THR A 294 32.69 14.93 -6.17
CA THR A 294 32.07 14.67 -7.47
C THR A 294 30.85 13.75 -7.35
N LEU A 295 30.90 12.74 -6.47
CA LEU A 295 29.74 11.89 -6.16
C LEU A 295 28.58 12.72 -5.62
N LEU A 296 28.82 13.59 -4.63
CA LEU A 296 27.78 14.45 -4.08
C LEU A 296 27.17 15.39 -5.13
N ALA A 297 28.02 15.95 -6.01
CA ALA A 297 27.57 16.80 -7.11
C ALA A 297 26.75 16.01 -8.15
N TRP A 298 27.18 14.78 -8.47
CA TRP A 298 26.49 13.88 -9.39
C TRP A 298 25.11 13.46 -8.85
N GLU A 299 25.03 12.99 -7.61
CA GLU A 299 23.76 12.61 -6.97
C GLU A 299 22.80 13.80 -6.89
N TRP A 300 23.31 14.99 -6.60
CA TRP A 300 22.52 16.23 -6.63
C TRP A 300 21.98 16.54 -8.03
N PHE A 301 22.81 16.37 -9.06
CA PHE A 301 22.43 16.60 -10.46
C PHE A 301 21.37 15.59 -10.93
N VAL A 302 21.58 14.29 -10.68
CA VAL A 302 20.63 13.21 -11.00
C VAL A 302 19.29 13.47 -10.34
N ALA A 303 19.28 13.82 -9.04
CA ALA A 303 18.06 14.11 -8.30
C ALA A 303 17.27 15.31 -8.86
N ARG A 304 17.93 16.25 -9.54
CA ARG A 304 17.29 17.45 -10.10
C ARG A 304 16.84 17.27 -11.54
N ARG A 305 17.58 16.51 -12.36
CA ARG A 305 17.34 16.40 -13.80
C ARG A 305 16.62 15.12 -14.22
N TRP A 306 16.83 14.02 -13.49
CA TRP A 306 16.33 12.68 -13.84
C TRP A 306 15.79 11.89 -12.62
N PRO A 307 14.86 12.47 -11.82
CA PRO A 307 14.38 11.87 -10.57
C PRO A 307 13.67 10.52 -10.76
N ASP A 308 13.07 10.28 -11.92
CA ASP A 308 12.29 9.06 -12.21
C ASP A 308 12.95 8.15 -13.26
N THR A 309 14.11 8.56 -13.81
CA THR A 309 14.80 7.84 -14.89
C THR A 309 16.00 7.02 -14.40
N ILE A 310 16.76 7.54 -13.43
CA ILE A 310 17.93 6.89 -12.86
C ILE A 310 17.66 6.58 -11.39
N GLY A 311 17.85 5.33 -10.99
CA GLY A 311 17.81 4.94 -9.58
C GLY A 311 19.03 5.44 -8.84
N ALA A 312 18.98 6.69 -8.36
CA ALA A 312 20.07 7.35 -7.63
C ALA A 312 20.57 6.47 -6.47
N LEU A 313 21.90 6.32 -6.36
CA LEU A 313 22.53 5.51 -5.32
C LEU A 313 22.33 6.13 -3.94
N PHE A 314 22.32 7.46 -3.87
CA PHE A 314 22.04 8.19 -2.63
C PHE A 314 20.90 9.19 -2.82
N PRO A 315 19.64 8.79 -2.58
CA PRO A 315 18.49 9.67 -2.76
C PRO A 315 18.62 10.95 -1.94
N MET A 316 18.66 12.12 -2.60
CA MET A 316 18.79 13.42 -1.92
C MET A 316 17.67 13.72 -0.91
N ARG A 317 16.56 13.00 -0.98
CA ARG A 317 15.46 13.06 0.01
C ARG A 317 15.93 12.55 1.37
N LEU A 318 16.70 11.46 1.40
CA LEU A 318 17.34 10.93 2.61
C LEU A 318 18.44 11.88 3.09
N ALA A 319 19.21 12.48 2.16
CA ALA A 319 20.25 13.45 2.47
C ALA A 319 19.73 14.69 3.21
N LYS A 320 18.53 15.15 2.88
CA LYS A 320 17.88 16.29 3.54
C LYS A 320 17.34 15.95 4.93
N ASN A 321 17.18 14.67 5.27
CA ASN A 321 16.71 14.27 6.58
C ASN A 321 17.86 14.25 7.59
N ARG A 322 17.92 15.29 8.44
CA ARG A 322 18.95 15.45 9.47
C ARG A 322 19.11 14.24 10.40
N VAL A 323 18.01 13.56 10.73
CA VAL A 323 18.03 12.43 11.67
C VAL A 323 18.66 11.22 11.00
N TYR A 324 18.33 11.00 9.72
CA TYR A 324 18.92 9.93 8.92
C TYR A 324 20.43 10.17 8.72
N ILE A 325 20.85 11.37 8.31
CA ILE A 325 22.28 11.69 8.16
C ILE A 325 23.05 11.56 9.47
N SER A 326 22.47 12.02 10.59
CA SER A 326 23.07 11.80 11.93
C SER A 326 23.30 10.32 12.20
N ALA A 327 22.35 9.45 11.84
CA ALA A 327 22.49 8.00 12.00
C ALA A 327 23.56 7.41 11.08
N VAL A 328 23.66 7.86 9.82
CA VAL A 328 24.70 7.45 8.86
C VAL A 328 26.10 7.80 9.38
N VAL A 329 26.30 9.05 9.81
CA VAL A 329 27.58 9.52 10.35
C VAL A 329 27.94 8.77 11.64
N THR A 330 26.99 8.61 12.56
CA THR A 330 27.21 7.85 13.80
C THR A 330 27.61 6.41 13.48
N THR A 331 26.91 5.76 12.54
CA THR A 331 27.20 4.37 12.13
C THR A 331 28.62 4.23 11.59
N MET A 332 29.05 5.15 10.73
CA MET A 332 30.42 5.17 10.20
C MET A 332 31.45 5.31 11.34
N LEU A 333 31.27 6.27 12.23
CA LEU A 333 32.21 6.54 13.32
C LEU A 333 32.28 5.40 14.33
N THR A 334 31.16 4.74 14.63
CA THR A 334 31.13 3.55 15.52
C THR A 334 31.72 2.30 14.88
N GLY A 335 31.73 2.20 13.55
CA GLY A 335 32.38 1.09 12.83
C GLY A 335 33.90 1.07 13.06
N PHE A 336 34.53 2.25 13.15
CA PHE A 336 35.97 2.42 13.36
C PHE A 336 36.52 1.66 14.58
N PRO A 337 36.08 1.93 15.83
CA PRO A 337 36.61 1.25 17.00
C PRO A 337 36.27 -0.25 17.03
N TYR A 338 35.11 -0.63 16.50
CA TYR A 338 34.65 -2.02 16.52
C TYR A 338 35.54 -2.94 15.67
N PHE A 339 35.75 -2.60 14.40
CA PHE A 339 36.61 -3.40 13.51
C PHE A 339 38.08 -3.32 13.92
N PHE A 340 38.56 -2.16 14.40
CA PHE A 340 39.91 -2.04 14.95
C PHE A 340 40.16 -3.10 16.05
N ILE A 341 39.28 -3.19 17.05
CA ILE A 341 39.45 -4.12 18.17
C ILE A 341 39.34 -5.57 17.71
N ILE A 342 38.38 -5.88 16.83
CA ILE A 342 38.21 -7.25 16.28
C ILE A 342 39.52 -7.79 15.71
N TYR A 343 40.25 -7.00 14.91
CA TYR A 343 41.48 -7.48 14.26
C TYR A 343 42.75 -7.25 15.08
N SER A 344 42.83 -6.14 15.81
CA SER A 344 44.07 -5.76 16.49
C SER A 344 44.24 -6.46 17.84
N LEU A 345 43.13 -6.79 18.52
CA LEU A 345 43.19 -7.41 19.84
C LEU A 345 43.70 -8.86 19.80
N PRO A 346 43.27 -9.74 18.86
CA PRO A 346 43.89 -11.05 18.70
C PRO A 346 45.38 -10.96 18.35
N THR A 347 45.77 -10.05 17.47
CA THR A 347 47.18 -9.83 17.14
C THR A 347 47.98 -9.37 18.37
N ARG A 348 47.42 -8.49 19.21
CA ARG A 348 48.04 -8.11 20.50
C ARG A 348 48.23 -9.33 21.40
N PHE A 349 47.21 -10.17 21.57
CA PHE A 349 47.32 -11.36 22.43
C PHE A 349 48.35 -12.37 21.93
N GLN A 350 48.50 -12.52 20.62
CA GLN A 350 49.47 -13.44 20.02
C GLN A 350 50.90 -12.87 20.04
N VAL A 351 51.10 -11.60 19.67
CA VAL A 351 52.42 -10.95 19.59
C VAL A 351 52.95 -10.54 20.96
N VAL A 352 52.14 -9.88 21.78
CA VAL A 352 52.56 -9.29 23.07
C VAL A 352 52.41 -10.29 24.22
N ASN A 353 51.26 -10.95 24.31
CA ASN A 353 50.93 -11.84 25.43
C ASN A 353 51.31 -13.31 25.19
N GLY A 354 51.82 -13.65 24.00
CA GLY A 354 52.27 -15.00 23.64
C GLY A 354 51.18 -16.07 23.73
N LYS A 355 49.91 -15.67 23.61
CA LYS A 355 48.76 -16.58 23.65
C LYS A 355 48.56 -17.25 22.29
N ASN A 356 47.99 -18.45 22.27
CA ASN A 356 47.63 -19.12 21.03
C ASN A 356 46.35 -18.52 20.40
N ALA A 357 46.03 -18.95 19.18
CA ALA A 357 44.89 -18.44 18.42
C ALA A 357 43.54 -18.70 19.13
N ILE A 358 43.39 -19.83 19.84
CA ILE A 358 42.16 -20.16 20.59
C ILE A 358 41.91 -19.16 21.71
N VAL A 359 42.90 -18.95 22.58
CA VAL A 359 42.75 -18.02 23.72
C VAL A 359 42.50 -16.60 23.22
N SER A 360 43.14 -16.21 22.11
CA SER A 360 42.94 -14.90 21.48
C SER A 360 41.54 -14.73 20.90
N GLY A 361 40.93 -15.80 20.35
CA GLY A 361 39.54 -15.81 19.90
C GLY A 361 38.53 -15.80 21.05
N ILE A 362 38.75 -16.62 22.07
CA ILE A 362 37.92 -16.65 23.30
C ILE A 362 37.96 -15.29 24.00
N ALA A 363 39.10 -14.60 23.98
CA ALA A 363 39.26 -13.29 24.58
C ALA A 363 38.39 -12.19 23.93
N LEU A 364 37.84 -12.40 22.73
CA LEU A 364 36.90 -11.48 22.08
C LEU A 364 35.42 -11.72 22.48
N LEU A 365 35.11 -12.87 23.07
CA LEU A 365 33.73 -13.25 23.43
C LEU A 365 33.01 -12.22 24.30
N PRO A 366 33.64 -11.57 25.31
CA PRO A 366 32.95 -10.55 26.11
C PRO A 366 32.40 -9.41 25.26
N MET A 367 33.17 -8.91 24.28
CA MET A 367 32.74 -7.85 23.37
C MET A 367 31.62 -8.34 22.43
N LEU A 368 31.81 -9.50 21.80
CA LEU A 368 30.90 -10.01 20.77
C LEU A 368 29.56 -10.46 21.37
N GLY A 369 29.60 -11.12 22.53
CA GLY A 369 28.41 -11.47 23.30
C GLY A 369 27.65 -10.24 23.80
N ALA A 370 28.36 -9.23 24.32
CA ALA A 370 27.74 -7.98 24.73
C ALA A 370 27.07 -7.25 23.57
N SER A 371 27.66 -7.27 22.37
CA SER A 371 27.07 -6.73 21.13
C SER A 371 25.78 -7.43 20.73
N ALA A 372 25.74 -8.76 20.82
CA ALA A 372 24.52 -9.54 20.55
C ALA A 372 23.38 -9.18 21.53
N ILE A 373 23.71 -9.10 22.83
CA ILE A 373 22.75 -8.73 23.88
C ILE A 373 22.27 -7.28 23.67
N GLY A 374 23.19 -6.34 23.42
CA GLY A 374 22.87 -4.94 23.15
C GLY A 374 21.94 -4.79 21.93
N THR A 375 22.18 -5.54 20.86
CA THR A 375 21.32 -5.52 19.66
C THR A 375 19.89 -5.94 19.98
N THR A 376 19.74 -6.98 20.80
CA THR A 376 18.44 -7.52 21.23
C THR A 376 17.70 -6.54 22.14
N ILE A 377 18.40 -5.96 23.12
CA ILE A 377 17.82 -4.99 24.07
C ILE A 377 17.42 -3.71 23.35
N ALA A 378 18.24 -3.17 22.43
CA ALA A 378 17.88 -1.99 21.65
C ALA A 378 16.63 -2.22 20.78
N GLY A 379 16.52 -3.41 20.17
CA GLY A 379 15.36 -3.80 19.38
C GLY A 379 14.10 -3.87 20.26
N ALA A 380 14.19 -4.51 21.42
CA ALA A 380 13.09 -4.61 22.37
C ALA A 380 12.67 -3.22 22.93
N ALA A 381 13.64 -2.40 23.34
CA ALA A 381 13.41 -1.06 23.90
C ALA A 381 12.76 -0.08 22.90
N SER A 382 12.98 -0.30 21.61
CA SER A 382 12.44 0.54 20.53
C SER A 382 11.25 -0.10 19.79
N SER A 383 10.82 -1.29 20.19
CA SER A 383 9.73 -2.03 19.53
C SER A 383 8.34 -1.44 19.81
N LYS A 384 8.10 -0.96 21.03
CA LYS A 384 6.81 -0.39 21.48
C LYS A 384 6.75 1.14 21.36
N ARG A 385 7.86 1.83 21.59
CA ARG A 385 7.99 3.30 21.55
C ARG A 385 9.17 3.69 20.67
N ASN A 386 9.10 4.83 19.99
CA ASN A 386 10.23 5.37 19.22
C ASN A 386 11.30 5.96 20.15
N ASN A 387 12.02 5.06 20.83
CA ASN A 387 13.14 5.38 21.73
C ASN A 387 14.49 5.39 20.99
N THR A 388 14.46 5.62 19.68
CA THR A 388 15.65 5.49 18.84
C THR A 388 16.75 6.50 19.19
N PHE A 389 16.36 7.73 19.53
CA PHE A 389 17.30 8.76 19.96
C PHE A 389 18.05 8.38 21.26
N PRO A 390 17.39 8.14 22.42
CA PRO A 390 18.09 7.85 23.66
C PRO A 390 18.93 6.56 23.57
N VAL A 391 18.45 5.53 22.88
CA VAL A 391 19.20 4.28 22.70
C VAL A 391 20.48 4.51 21.88
N ASN A 392 20.44 5.35 20.84
CA ASN A 392 21.65 5.68 20.07
C ASN A 392 22.70 6.41 20.90
N VAL A 393 22.26 7.40 21.67
CA VAL A 393 23.13 8.25 22.49
C VAL A 393 23.79 7.41 23.59
N ILE A 394 23.00 6.56 24.27
CA ILE A 394 23.53 5.62 25.26
C ILE A 394 24.54 4.66 24.60
N GLY A 395 24.21 4.12 23.43
CA GLY A 395 25.11 3.25 22.68
C GLY A 395 26.45 3.93 22.37
N ALA A 396 26.43 5.13 21.80
CA ALA A 396 27.64 5.89 21.49
C ALA A 396 28.44 6.28 22.76
N ALA A 397 27.76 6.64 23.86
CA ALA A 397 28.40 6.94 25.14
C ALA A 397 29.10 5.71 25.72
N LEU A 398 28.49 4.54 25.66
CA LEU A 398 29.09 3.29 26.13
C LEU A 398 30.30 2.87 25.28
N MET A 399 30.26 3.12 23.97
CA MET A 399 31.43 2.91 23.10
C MET A 399 32.58 3.84 23.47
N LEU A 400 32.31 5.12 23.74
CA LEU A 400 33.30 6.08 24.23
C LEU A 400 33.91 5.62 25.56
N VAL A 401 33.07 5.25 26.54
CA VAL A 401 33.54 4.75 27.84
C VAL A 401 34.38 3.49 27.68
N GLY A 402 33.94 2.55 26.84
CA GLY A 402 34.68 1.32 26.55
C GLY A 402 36.04 1.59 25.92
N ALA A 403 36.10 2.43 24.88
CA ALA A 403 37.36 2.77 24.22
C ALA A 403 38.32 3.54 25.15
N ALA A 404 37.81 4.52 25.89
CA ALA A 404 38.60 5.34 26.80
C ALA A 404 39.15 4.50 27.96
N SER A 405 38.32 3.65 28.55
CA SER A 405 38.75 2.79 29.66
C SER A 405 39.73 1.71 29.19
N LEU A 406 39.57 1.16 27.97
CA LEU A 406 40.55 0.24 27.42
C LEU A 406 41.91 0.90 27.20
N SER A 407 41.95 2.21 26.91
CA SER A 407 43.20 2.95 26.74
C SER A 407 44.01 3.11 28.04
N THR A 408 43.39 2.94 29.21
CA THR A 408 44.06 3.04 30.53
C THR A 408 44.62 1.70 31.02
N LEU A 409 44.57 0.63 30.22
CA LEU A 409 45.15 -0.66 30.57
C LEU A 409 46.68 -0.55 30.64
N GLU A 410 47.27 -1.08 31.72
CA GLU A 410 48.73 -1.08 31.85
C GLU A 410 49.38 -2.07 30.88
N ASN A 411 50.65 -1.80 30.59
CA ASN A 411 51.46 -2.52 29.64
C ASN A 411 52.06 -3.79 30.28
N THR A 412 51.21 -4.79 30.56
CA THR A 412 51.63 -6.06 31.16
C THR A 412 51.59 -7.22 30.17
N VAL A 413 52.58 -8.12 30.26
CA VAL A 413 52.65 -9.37 29.47
C VAL A 413 51.52 -10.33 29.84
N VAL A 414 50.99 -10.24 31.06
CA VAL A 414 49.79 -10.95 31.49
C VAL A 414 48.54 -10.13 31.15
N PRO A 415 47.55 -10.68 30.43
CA PRO A 415 46.27 -10.04 30.20
C PRO A 415 45.59 -9.67 31.52
N GLN A 416 45.25 -8.39 31.71
CA GLN A 416 44.57 -7.94 32.91
C GLN A 416 43.10 -8.36 32.89
N ALA A 417 42.59 -8.93 33.99
CA ALA A 417 41.20 -9.38 34.06
C ALA A 417 40.19 -8.26 33.80
N ARG A 418 40.50 -7.02 34.20
CA ARG A 418 39.66 -5.84 33.93
C ARG A 418 39.44 -5.57 32.44
N ALA A 419 40.37 -5.97 31.56
CA ALA A 419 40.23 -5.76 30.12
C ALA A 419 38.99 -6.44 29.53
N TYR A 420 38.61 -7.62 30.03
CA TYR A 420 37.43 -8.34 29.58
C TYR A 420 36.13 -7.63 29.98
N GLY A 421 36.07 -7.06 31.19
CA GLY A 421 34.92 -6.26 31.63
C GLY A 421 34.79 -4.96 30.84
N LEU A 422 35.90 -4.32 30.50
CA LEU A 422 35.90 -3.07 29.72
C LEU A 422 35.44 -3.26 28.27
N GLN A 423 35.76 -4.41 27.68
CA GLN A 423 35.27 -4.81 26.35
C GLN A 423 33.74 -4.95 26.28
N VAL A 424 33.08 -5.28 27.39
CA VAL A 424 31.61 -5.41 27.45
C VAL A 424 30.95 -4.07 27.16
N PHE A 425 31.45 -2.95 27.70
CA PHE A 425 30.88 -1.62 27.43
C PHE A 425 30.94 -1.26 25.95
N LEU A 426 32.09 -1.53 25.31
CA LEU A 426 32.27 -1.27 23.89
C LEU A 426 31.37 -2.15 23.02
N GLY A 427 31.33 -3.45 23.31
CA GLY A 427 30.48 -4.42 22.63
C GLY A 427 29.00 -4.08 22.77
N PHE A 428 28.54 -3.86 24.00
CA PHE A 428 27.15 -3.52 24.29
C PHE A 428 26.73 -2.20 23.62
N GLY A 429 27.57 -1.17 23.72
CA GLY A 429 27.35 0.11 23.05
C GLY A 429 27.22 -0.05 21.53
N PHE A 430 28.12 -0.82 20.92
CA PHE A 430 28.04 -1.12 19.48
C PHE A 430 26.73 -1.85 19.13
N GLY A 431 26.36 -2.88 19.88
CA GLY A 431 25.09 -3.60 19.68
C GLY A 431 23.86 -2.69 19.72
N LEU A 432 23.80 -1.78 20.70
CA LEU A 432 22.73 -0.79 20.79
C LEU A 432 22.66 0.09 19.52
N THR A 433 23.81 0.59 19.05
CA THR A 433 23.87 1.45 17.87
C THR A 433 23.50 0.71 16.57
N VAL A 434 23.90 -0.56 16.40
CA VAL A 434 23.60 -1.35 15.20
C VAL A 434 22.10 -1.55 15.01
N SER A 435 21.43 -2.06 16.05
CA SER A 435 19.98 -2.31 16.04
C SER A 435 19.20 -1.02 15.77
N ASN A 436 19.59 0.04 16.46
CA ASN A 436 18.92 1.33 16.38
C ASN A 436 19.11 2.04 15.03
N SER A 437 20.32 2.01 14.50
CA SER A 437 20.65 2.56 13.18
C SER A 437 19.85 1.87 12.07
N THR A 438 19.69 0.55 12.19
CA THR A 438 18.85 -0.25 11.29
C THR A 438 17.37 0.15 11.43
N LEU A 439 16.86 0.31 12.65
CA LEU A 439 15.47 0.73 12.87
C LEU A 439 15.19 2.16 12.36
N LEU A 440 16.12 3.10 12.58
CA LEU A 440 16.02 4.48 12.10
C LEU A 440 15.95 4.57 10.58
N ALA A 441 16.75 3.78 9.86
CA ALA A 441 16.68 3.73 8.40
C ALA A 441 15.29 3.28 7.90
N THR A 442 14.63 2.36 8.61
CA THR A 442 13.26 1.93 8.28
C THR A 442 12.19 2.95 8.64
N ILE A 443 12.36 3.69 9.73
CA ILE A 443 11.38 4.68 10.21
C ILE A 443 11.44 5.98 9.37
N GLU A 444 12.64 6.41 9.00
CA GLU A 444 12.86 7.73 8.37
C GLU A 444 12.91 7.67 6.84
N ALA A 445 13.05 6.49 6.23
CA ALA A 445 12.99 6.31 4.77
C ALA A 445 11.55 6.11 4.27
N GLU A 446 11.25 6.61 3.06
CA GLU A 446 10.01 6.26 2.35
C GLU A 446 10.04 4.79 1.91
N GLN A 447 8.88 4.15 1.77
CA GLN A 447 8.78 2.70 1.52
C GLN A 447 9.54 2.22 0.26
N ARG A 448 9.71 3.10 -0.72
CA ARG A 448 10.49 2.85 -1.94
C ARG A 448 12.02 2.94 -1.74
N ASP A 449 12.46 3.68 -0.72
CA ASP A 449 13.87 3.97 -0.43
C ASP A 449 14.42 3.12 0.73
N THR A 450 13.57 2.39 1.45
CA THR A 450 13.94 1.62 2.65
C THR A 450 15.09 0.64 2.41
N ALA A 451 15.09 -0.09 1.29
CA ALA A 451 16.15 -1.04 0.97
C ALA A 451 17.49 -0.35 0.72
N VAL A 452 17.48 0.78 0.00
CA VAL A 452 18.67 1.60 -0.28
C VAL A 452 19.21 2.19 1.03
N ALA A 453 18.32 2.69 1.89
CA ALA A 453 18.69 3.25 3.19
C ALA A 453 19.40 2.22 4.10
N GLN A 454 18.91 0.98 4.13
CA GLN A 454 19.57 -0.12 4.84
C GLN A 454 20.94 -0.45 4.26
N GLY A 455 21.04 -0.52 2.93
CA GLY A 455 22.30 -0.77 2.23
C GLY A 455 23.38 0.27 2.56
N ILE A 456 23.01 1.56 2.57
CA ILE A 456 23.90 2.65 2.95
C ILE A 456 24.42 2.45 4.37
N MET A 457 23.53 2.20 5.34
CA MET A 457 23.92 2.03 6.76
C MET A 457 24.91 0.90 6.97
N ALA A 458 24.74 -0.20 6.24
CA ALA A 458 25.67 -1.32 6.29
C ALA A 458 27.04 -0.99 5.67
N GLN A 459 27.04 -0.34 4.50
CA GLN A 459 28.27 0.02 3.80
C GLN A 459 29.09 1.03 4.59
N VAL A 460 28.47 2.10 5.11
CA VAL A 460 29.21 3.11 5.87
C VAL A 460 29.82 2.55 7.16
N ARG A 461 29.19 1.54 7.76
CA ARG A 461 29.73 0.82 8.93
C ARG A 461 31.03 0.10 8.60
N VAL A 462 31.02 -0.68 7.51
CA VAL A 462 32.20 -1.43 7.06
C VAL A 462 33.29 -0.46 6.62
N LEU A 463 32.93 0.62 5.91
CA LEU A 463 33.88 1.68 5.54
C LEU A 463 34.56 2.30 6.76
N GLY A 464 33.79 2.69 7.78
CA GLY A 464 34.33 3.18 9.04
C GLY A 464 35.29 2.18 9.69
N GLY A 465 34.94 0.90 9.65
CA GLY A 465 35.79 -0.18 10.14
C GLY A 465 37.09 -0.36 9.36
N SER A 466 37.04 -0.30 8.02
CA SER A 466 38.22 -0.36 7.16
C SER A 466 39.17 0.81 7.41
N ILE A 467 38.65 2.01 7.66
CA ILE A 467 39.45 3.18 8.08
C ILE A 467 40.12 2.89 9.43
N GLY A 468 39.41 2.28 10.38
CA GLY A 468 39.96 1.89 11.69
C GLY A 468 41.13 0.90 11.59
N ILE A 469 41.03 -0.10 10.70
CA ILE A 469 42.12 -1.07 10.43
C ILE A 469 43.32 -0.38 9.78
N ALA A 470 43.08 0.50 8.79
CA ALA A 470 44.16 1.23 8.12
C ALA A 470 44.88 2.20 9.07
N ALA A 471 44.12 2.88 9.95
CA ALA A 471 44.66 3.76 10.97
C ALA A 471 45.55 3.00 11.97
N SER A 472 45.17 1.78 12.38
CA SER A 472 46.01 0.98 13.28
C SER A 472 47.31 0.53 12.63
N THR A 473 47.31 0.18 11.35
CA THR A 473 48.53 -0.08 10.57
C THR A 473 49.42 1.16 10.53
N ALA A 474 48.86 2.34 10.26
CA ALA A 474 49.59 3.60 10.22
C ALA A 474 50.26 3.95 11.55
N ILE A 475 49.52 3.88 12.66
CA ILE A 475 50.03 4.17 14.01
C ILE A 475 51.11 3.16 14.40
N LEU A 476 50.89 1.86 14.14
CA LEU A 476 51.87 0.82 14.40
C LEU A 476 53.17 1.06 13.62
N GLY A 477 53.08 1.40 12.33
CA GLY A 477 54.25 1.70 11.49
C GLY A 477 55.08 2.88 12.02
N VAL A 478 54.41 3.97 12.44
CA VAL A 478 55.08 5.14 13.05
C VAL A 478 55.81 4.75 14.34
N LYS A 479 55.18 3.94 15.20
CA LYS A 479 55.78 3.48 16.45
C LYS A 479 56.97 2.55 16.21
N GLN A 480 56.83 1.56 15.33
CA GLN A 480 57.90 0.67 14.93
C GLN A 480 59.10 1.43 14.37
N ARG A 481 58.85 2.45 13.54
CA ARG A 481 59.92 3.30 13.02
C ARG A 481 60.66 4.02 14.14
N ARG A 482 59.94 4.77 14.99
CA ARG A 482 60.54 5.63 16.02
C ARG A 482 61.19 4.85 17.17
N GLN A 483 60.59 3.73 17.59
CA GLN A 483 61.01 3.00 18.79
C GLN A 483 61.95 1.82 18.48
N LEU A 484 61.92 1.27 17.27
CA LEU A 484 62.72 0.08 16.90
C LEU A 484 63.73 0.33 15.78
N LEU A 485 63.32 0.99 14.69
CA LEU A 485 64.16 1.14 13.50
C LEU A 485 65.14 2.32 13.61
N ASP A 486 64.68 3.51 14.00
CA ASP A 486 65.53 4.70 14.13
C ASP A 486 66.62 4.52 15.21
N PRO A 487 66.34 3.91 16.38
CA PRO A 487 67.38 3.58 17.36
C PRO A 487 68.17 2.30 17.01
N MET A 488 67.89 1.66 15.86
CA MET A 488 68.52 0.45 15.36
C MET A 488 68.43 -0.78 16.30
N VAL A 489 67.35 -0.89 17.06
CA VAL A 489 67.08 -2.05 17.95
C VAL A 489 66.81 -3.32 17.12
N VAL A 490 66.11 -3.16 15.99
CA VAL A 490 65.71 -4.26 15.09
C VAL A 490 65.77 -3.74 13.64
N SER A 491 66.05 -4.62 12.68
CA SER A 491 65.99 -4.31 11.25
C SER A 491 64.60 -4.54 10.63
N VAL A 492 64.32 -3.93 9.48
CA VAL A 492 63.06 -4.14 8.74
C VAL A 492 62.85 -5.62 8.38
N ALA A 493 63.92 -6.34 8.04
CA ALA A 493 63.86 -7.77 7.74
C ALA A 493 63.45 -8.60 8.96
N GLN A 494 64.01 -8.28 10.14
CA GLN A 494 63.65 -8.94 11.40
C GLN A 494 62.22 -8.65 11.85
N LEU A 495 61.67 -7.46 11.53
CA LEU A 495 60.25 -7.17 11.73
C LEU A 495 59.34 -7.99 10.79
N GLY A 496 59.77 -8.23 9.56
CA GLY A 496 59.04 -9.08 8.59
C GLY A 496 58.94 -10.53 9.04
N SER A 497 60.00 -11.07 9.63
CA SER A 497 60.09 -12.43 10.20
C SER A 497 60.01 -12.44 11.73
N LEU A 498 59.12 -11.62 12.31
CA LEU A 498 59.09 -11.38 13.76
C LEU A 498 59.00 -12.67 14.60
N ALA A 499 58.24 -13.68 14.17
CA ALA A 499 58.10 -14.93 14.93
C ALA A 499 59.40 -15.74 15.02
N ASP A 500 60.22 -15.74 13.97
CA ASP A 500 61.53 -16.39 13.96
C ASP A 500 62.57 -15.52 14.69
N SER A 501 62.52 -14.22 14.45
CA SER A 501 63.42 -13.24 15.06
C SER A 501 63.22 -13.13 16.58
N MET A 502 62.00 -13.24 17.09
CA MET A 502 61.72 -13.20 18.54
C MET A 502 62.39 -14.34 19.33
N ARG A 503 62.83 -15.41 18.67
CA ARG A 503 63.61 -16.51 19.30
C ARG A 503 65.10 -16.22 19.34
N THR A 504 65.59 -15.31 18.51
CA THR A 504 67.02 -14.99 18.32
C THR A 504 67.39 -13.57 18.79
N LEU A 505 66.40 -12.70 19.02
CA LEU A 505 66.58 -11.36 19.58
C LEU A 505 67.02 -11.43 21.05
N SER A 506 67.78 -10.41 21.47
CA SER A 506 68.11 -10.22 22.89
C SER A 506 66.83 -10.00 23.72
N PRO A 507 66.82 -10.34 25.01
CA PRO A 507 65.67 -10.13 25.89
C PRO A 507 65.17 -8.66 25.88
N ASP A 508 66.09 -7.71 25.81
CA ASP A 508 65.78 -6.28 25.76
C ASP A 508 65.15 -5.86 24.43
N ALA A 509 65.65 -6.37 23.29
CA ALA A 509 65.06 -6.10 21.99
C ALA A 509 63.66 -6.74 21.86
N ALA A 510 63.47 -7.95 22.38
CA ALA A 510 62.18 -8.61 22.44
C ALA A 510 61.18 -7.85 23.33
N LEU A 511 61.64 -7.27 24.45
CA LEU A 511 60.83 -6.41 25.31
C LEU A 511 60.44 -5.10 24.59
N ALA A 512 61.39 -4.47 23.90
CA ALA A 512 61.14 -3.24 23.13
C ALA A 512 60.09 -3.46 22.03
N VAL A 513 60.15 -4.60 21.31
CA VAL A 513 59.12 -4.99 20.33
C VAL A 513 57.74 -5.09 21.00
N ARG A 514 57.65 -5.82 22.12
CA ARG A 514 56.38 -5.98 22.85
C ARG A 514 55.83 -4.66 23.35
N GLN A 515 56.69 -3.78 23.87
CA GLN A 515 56.31 -2.43 24.30
C GLN A 515 55.81 -1.59 23.13
N THR A 516 56.50 -1.63 21.99
CA THR A 516 56.11 -0.89 20.77
C THR A 516 54.70 -1.27 20.28
N TYR A 517 54.42 -2.57 20.20
CA TYR A 517 53.08 -3.06 19.83
C TYR A 517 52.02 -2.67 20.85
N THR A 518 52.38 -2.61 22.13
CA THR A 518 51.47 -2.21 23.20
C THR A 518 51.16 -0.71 23.13
N ASP A 519 52.18 0.13 22.95
CA ASP A 519 52.05 1.58 22.82
C ASP A 519 51.23 1.95 21.58
N ALA A 520 51.48 1.29 20.44
CA ALA A 520 50.69 1.48 19.23
C ALA A 520 49.21 1.12 19.44
N PHE A 521 48.93 0.03 20.15
CA PHE A 521 47.57 -0.37 20.47
C PHE A 521 46.87 0.63 21.39
N ASN A 522 47.55 1.08 22.45
CA ASN A 522 46.99 2.06 23.39
C ASN A 522 46.76 3.41 22.71
N GLU A 523 47.69 3.88 21.86
CA GLU A 523 47.51 5.12 21.09
C GLU A 523 46.33 5.01 20.12
N THR A 524 46.16 3.86 19.47
CA THR A 524 44.99 3.63 18.61
C THR A 524 43.68 3.60 19.41
N LEU A 525 43.70 3.10 20.66
CA LEU A 525 42.54 3.17 21.55
C LEU A 525 42.21 4.61 21.98
N VAL A 526 43.20 5.47 22.19
CA VAL A 526 42.98 6.90 22.42
C VAL A 526 42.29 7.52 21.20
N VAL A 527 42.75 7.22 19.99
CA VAL A 527 42.09 7.65 18.74
C VAL A 527 40.66 7.11 18.65
N CYS A 528 40.43 5.84 18.99
CA CYS A 528 39.09 5.25 19.05
C CYS A 528 38.16 5.97 20.03
N SER A 529 38.72 6.46 21.15
CA SER A 529 37.98 7.25 22.15
C SER A 529 37.58 8.61 21.57
N ILE A 530 38.49 9.29 20.89
CA ILE A 530 38.20 10.57 20.21
C ILE A 530 37.10 10.36 19.15
N VAL A 531 37.24 9.36 18.29
CA VAL A 531 36.27 9.05 17.23
C VAL A 531 34.90 8.68 17.83
N SER A 532 34.87 7.93 18.92
CA SER A 532 33.64 7.59 19.64
C SER A 532 33.00 8.80 20.32
N GLY A 533 33.81 9.76 20.79
CA GLY A 533 33.34 11.06 21.29
C GLY A 533 32.69 11.90 20.20
N VAL A 534 33.29 11.94 19.01
CA VAL A 534 32.67 12.57 17.82
C VAL A 534 31.38 11.84 17.42
N ALA A 535 31.34 10.50 17.52
CA ALA A 535 30.13 9.73 17.26
C ALA A 535 29.00 10.08 18.23
N LEU A 536 29.32 10.28 19.52
CA LEU A 536 28.37 10.74 20.52
C LEU A 536 27.82 12.12 20.16
N LEU A 537 28.66 13.08 19.79
CA LEU A 537 28.22 14.41 19.34
C LEU A 537 27.35 14.33 18.08
N ALA A 538 27.73 13.50 17.11
CA ALA A 538 26.94 13.27 15.90
C ALA A 538 25.57 12.67 16.22
N SER A 539 25.48 11.77 17.21
CA SER A 539 24.22 11.16 17.64
C SER A 539 23.26 12.17 18.30
N LEU A 540 23.78 13.21 18.96
CA LEU A 540 22.96 14.28 19.55
C LEU A 540 22.23 15.10 18.48
N ALA A 541 22.77 15.19 17.25
CA ALA A 541 22.11 15.87 16.13
C ALA A 541 20.78 15.21 15.70
N ALA A 542 20.53 13.96 16.13
CA ALA A 542 19.25 13.28 15.92
C ALA A 542 18.13 13.76 16.88
N TRP A 543 18.43 14.63 17.86
CA TRP A 543 17.44 15.08 18.85
C TRP A 543 16.25 15.79 18.21
N ARG A 544 15.03 15.41 18.59
CA ARG A 544 13.77 16.08 18.20
C ARG A 544 12.97 16.44 19.45
N LYS A 545 12.57 17.71 19.58
CA LYS A 545 11.80 18.25 20.71
C LYS A 545 10.43 17.58 20.87
N GLN A 546 9.83 17.14 19.77
CA GLN A 546 8.71 16.22 19.75
C GLN A 546 8.97 15.19 18.64
N PRO A 547 9.23 13.90 18.95
CA PRO A 547 9.14 12.88 17.93
C PRO A 547 7.73 12.93 17.34
N THR A 548 7.57 12.53 16.09
CA THR A 548 6.24 12.55 15.49
C THR A 548 5.39 11.51 16.19
N VAL A 549 4.57 11.95 17.13
CA VAL A 549 3.68 11.11 17.88
C VAL A 549 2.28 11.56 17.55
N MET A 550 1.48 10.63 17.07
CA MET A 550 0.05 10.83 16.96
C MET A 550 -0.50 10.92 18.39
N LYS A 551 -1.13 12.04 18.74
CA LYS A 551 -1.84 12.20 20.02
C LYS A 551 -3.32 12.16 19.72
N ILE A 552 -4.07 11.26 20.35
CA ILE A 552 -5.52 11.42 20.42
C ILE A 552 -5.77 12.62 21.36
N ARG A 553 -6.70 13.51 20.97
CA ARG A 553 -7.18 14.58 21.85
C ARG A 553 -8.36 14.00 22.63
N ASN A 554 -8.54 14.37 23.90
CA ASN A 554 -9.70 13.93 24.69
C ASN A 554 -11.04 14.27 23.98
N VAL A 555 -12.10 13.58 24.38
CA VAL A 555 -13.49 13.75 23.94
C VAL A 555 -13.85 15.24 23.85
N ALA A 556 -14.42 15.66 22.71
CA ALA A 556 -14.93 17.00 22.48
C ALA A 556 -16.42 16.92 22.14
N SER A 557 -17.23 17.84 22.67
CA SER A 557 -18.63 17.96 22.27
C SER A 557 -18.72 18.64 20.91
N LEU A 558 -19.65 18.20 20.05
CA LEU A 558 -19.98 18.91 18.81
C LEU A 558 -20.68 20.25 19.09
N ASP A 559 -21.23 20.45 20.29
CA ASP A 559 -21.83 21.72 20.72
C ASP A 559 -20.79 22.82 20.95
N ASP A 560 -19.54 22.43 21.20
CA ASP A 560 -18.42 23.35 21.44
C ASP A 560 -17.76 23.87 20.14
N ASP A 561 -18.33 23.52 18.98
CA ASP A 561 -17.81 23.83 17.63
C ASP A 561 -16.30 23.56 17.46
N PRO A 562 -15.85 22.31 17.66
CA PRO A 562 -14.43 21.99 17.60
C PRO A 562 -13.91 22.11 16.16
N LYS A 563 -12.68 22.64 16.02
CA LYS A 563 -11.98 22.69 14.72
C LYS A 563 -11.27 21.37 14.42
N TYR A 564 -11.75 20.64 13.41
CA TYR A 564 -11.16 19.39 12.92
C TYR A 564 -11.45 19.18 11.43
N GLU A 565 -10.66 18.29 10.82
CA GLU A 565 -10.92 17.77 9.48
C GLU A 565 -11.38 16.31 9.59
N ALA A 566 -12.41 15.92 8.85
CA ALA A 566 -12.88 14.54 8.86
C ALA A 566 -12.24 13.73 7.71
N VAL A 567 -11.94 12.47 7.97
CA VAL A 567 -11.29 11.59 6.98
C VAL A 567 -12.27 10.56 6.47
N SER A 568 -12.48 10.54 5.15
CA SER A 568 -13.30 9.55 4.45
C SER A 568 -12.40 8.64 3.63
N TYR A 569 -12.40 7.33 3.91
CA TYR A 569 -11.47 6.38 3.28
C TYR A 569 -12.05 4.95 3.22
N VAL A 570 -11.42 4.08 2.44
CA VAL A 570 -11.78 2.65 2.37
C VAL A 570 -11.10 1.89 3.49
N TRP A 571 -11.88 1.24 4.35
CA TRP A 571 -11.34 0.35 5.37
C TRP A 571 -10.62 -0.84 4.73
N GLY A 572 -9.44 -1.18 5.26
CA GLY A 572 -8.68 -2.35 4.82
C GLY A 572 -9.11 -3.63 5.54
N PRO A 573 -8.66 -4.81 5.08
CA PRO A 573 -8.91 -6.07 5.77
C PRO A 573 -8.34 -6.06 7.20
N THR A 574 -9.09 -6.62 8.15
CA THR A 574 -8.74 -6.71 9.57
C THR A 574 -7.70 -7.79 9.87
N GLU A 575 -7.34 -8.62 8.88
CA GLU A 575 -6.32 -9.68 9.00
C GLU A 575 -4.88 -9.14 8.97
N ASP A 576 -4.68 -7.90 8.52
CA ASP A 576 -3.36 -7.29 8.30
C ASP A 576 -3.24 -5.94 9.02
N LEU A 577 -3.35 -5.99 10.35
CA LEU A 577 -3.27 -4.82 11.22
C LEU A 577 -1.82 -4.36 11.41
N GLY A 578 -1.58 -3.07 11.13
CA GLY A 578 -0.40 -2.34 11.55
C GLY A 578 -0.59 -1.78 12.96
N ARG A 579 0.49 -1.69 13.74
CA ARG A 579 0.47 -0.92 15.00
C ARG A 579 0.94 0.51 14.72
N ILE A 580 0.17 1.49 15.16
CA ILE A 580 0.66 2.87 15.31
C ILE A 580 0.76 3.20 16.79
N SER A 581 1.91 3.72 17.21
CA SER A 581 2.09 4.25 18.55
C SER A 581 1.33 5.58 18.66
N VAL A 582 0.27 5.58 19.46
CA VAL A 582 -0.52 6.76 19.80
C VAL A 582 -0.22 7.11 21.25
N ALA A 583 0.05 8.38 21.57
CA ALA A 583 0.53 8.81 22.89
C ALA A 583 -0.37 8.44 24.08
N LEU A 584 -1.65 8.13 23.86
CA LEU A 584 -2.63 7.78 24.90
C LEU A 584 -2.71 6.28 25.23
N PHE A 585 -2.22 5.41 24.34
CA PHE A 585 -2.22 3.96 24.57
C PHE A 585 -0.78 3.47 24.62
N GLU A 586 -0.30 3.07 25.81
CA GLU A 586 1.09 2.62 25.99
C GLU A 586 1.46 1.43 25.08
N GLU A 587 0.47 0.67 24.60
CA GLU A 587 0.62 -0.47 23.70
C GLU A 587 0.50 -0.14 22.19
N GLY A 588 0.12 1.10 21.85
CA GLY A 588 -0.25 1.51 20.49
C GLY A 588 -1.64 1.00 20.06
N VAL A 589 -2.23 1.65 19.06
CA VAL A 589 -3.54 1.24 18.50
C VAL A 589 -3.31 0.39 17.27
N LEU A 590 -4.03 -0.74 17.18
CA LEU A 590 -4.07 -1.55 15.97
C LEU A 590 -4.96 -0.85 14.95
N ILE A 591 -4.40 -0.61 13.77
CA ILE A 591 -5.14 0.00 12.66
C ILE A 591 -4.91 -0.79 11.38
N THR A 592 -5.85 -0.68 10.45
CA THR A 592 -5.71 -1.28 9.13
C THR A 592 -4.58 -0.61 8.34
N LYS A 593 -3.98 -1.34 7.40
CA LYS A 593 -2.96 -0.79 6.47
C LYS A 593 -3.46 0.43 5.72
N ASN A 594 -4.73 0.45 5.32
CA ASN A 594 -5.33 1.58 4.62
C ASN A 594 -5.30 2.83 5.50
N LEU A 595 -5.74 2.73 6.76
CA LEU A 595 -5.66 3.84 7.70
C LEU A 595 -4.21 4.27 7.98
N GLN A 596 -3.28 3.31 8.04
CA GLN A 596 -1.86 3.63 8.18
C GLN A 596 -1.35 4.45 6.99
N SER A 597 -1.75 4.12 5.76
CA SER A 597 -1.37 4.88 4.57
C SER A 597 -1.96 6.29 4.61
N VAL A 598 -3.26 6.40 4.92
CA VAL A 598 -3.97 7.67 5.08
C VAL A 598 -3.25 8.59 6.07
N LEU A 599 -2.95 8.10 7.27
CA LEU A 599 -2.29 8.88 8.32
C LEU A 599 -0.85 9.28 7.96
N ARG A 600 -0.13 8.46 7.19
CA ARG A 600 1.22 8.79 6.70
C ARG A 600 1.18 9.83 5.59
N SER A 601 0.23 9.70 4.67
CA SER A 601 0.09 10.57 3.50
C SER A 601 -0.46 11.95 3.85
N LEU A 602 -1.44 12.02 4.75
CA LEU A 602 -2.06 13.29 5.18
C LEU A 602 -1.25 14.07 6.21
N ARG A 603 -0.12 13.52 6.65
CA ARG A 603 0.74 14.13 7.65
C ARG A 603 1.44 15.37 7.10
N LEU A 604 1.36 16.45 7.88
CA LEU A 604 2.08 17.68 7.61
C LEU A 604 3.42 17.70 8.37
N SER A 605 4.45 18.27 7.75
CA SER A 605 5.81 18.35 8.33
C SER A 605 6.03 19.61 9.16
N ASP A 606 5.21 20.64 8.93
CA ASP A 606 5.35 22.00 9.45
C ASP A 606 4.35 22.35 10.55
N ARG A 607 3.19 21.68 10.59
CA ARG A 607 2.11 22.00 11.55
C ARG A 607 1.34 20.78 12.05
N VAL A 608 0.67 20.96 13.18
CA VAL A 608 -0.27 19.97 13.74
C VAL A 608 -1.54 19.96 12.91
N ARG A 609 -2.06 18.76 12.65
CA ARG A 609 -3.32 18.52 11.95
C ARG A 609 -4.25 17.74 12.88
N VAL A 610 -5.49 18.22 13.04
CA VAL A 610 -6.50 17.58 13.90
C VAL A 610 -7.46 16.81 12.99
N LEU A 611 -7.44 15.49 13.11
CA LEU A 611 -8.23 14.58 12.26
C LEU A 611 -9.27 13.85 13.09
N TRP A 612 -10.50 13.81 12.58
CA TRP A 612 -11.51 12.85 13.02
C TRP A 612 -11.48 11.63 12.10
N VAL A 613 -11.40 10.44 12.69
CA VAL A 613 -11.26 9.16 11.97
C VAL A 613 -12.17 8.13 12.65
N ASP A 614 -13.24 7.75 11.96
CA ASP A 614 -14.26 6.80 12.42
C ASP A 614 -13.71 5.54 13.12
N ALA A 615 -12.72 4.88 12.52
CA ALA A 615 -12.12 3.65 13.05
C ALA A 615 -11.32 3.84 14.35
N LEU A 616 -11.00 5.07 14.71
CA LEU A 616 -10.27 5.42 15.94
C LEU A 616 -11.14 6.12 16.97
N THR A 617 -12.15 6.86 16.53
CA THR A 617 -12.98 7.71 17.39
C THR A 617 -14.29 7.05 17.82
N ILE A 618 -14.69 5.96 17.16
CA ILE A 618 -15.90 5.20 17.50
C ILE A 618 -15.47 3.82 18.02
N ASN A 619 -15.93 3.45 19.21
CA ASN A 619 -15.75 2.10 19.72
C ASN A 619 -16.60 1.11 18.90
N GLN A 620 -15.93 0.29 18.08
CA GLN A 620 -16.60 -0.65 17.19
C GLN A 620 -17.16 -1.88 17.93
N GLU A 621 -16.69 -2.13 19.16
CA GLU A 621 -17.10 -3.28 19.98
C GLU A 621 -18.34 -2.98 20.84
N ASP A 622 -18.58 -1.70 21.18
CA ASP A 622 -19.81 -1.26 21.86
C ASP A 622 -20.88 -0.88 20.83
N LEU A 623 -21.84 -1.78 20.64
CA LEU A 623 -22.94 -1.57 19.68
C LEU A 623 -23.83 -0.38 20.03
N ASN A 624 -23.99 -0.04 21.31
CA ASN A 624 -24.81 1.10 21.75
C ASN A 624 -24.08 2.42 21.46
N GLU A 625 -22.79 2.49 21.80
CA GLU A 625 -21.96 3.63 21.44
C GLU A 625 -21.91 3.81 19.93
N ARG A 626 -21.64 2.73 19.18
CA ARG A 626 -21.60 2.75 17.71
C ARG A 626 -22.93 3.25 17.13
N ALA A 627 -24.07 2.77 17.62
CA ALA A 627 -25.39 3.22 17.16
C ALA A 627 -25.61 4.73 17.42
N ASN A 628 -25.21 5.22 18.59
CA ASN A 628 -25.27 6.64 18.94
C ASN A 628 -24.35 7.48 18.03
N GLN A 629 -23.11 7.03 17.78
CA GLN A 629 -22.16 7.71 16.91
C GLN A 629 -22.64 7.74 15.45
N VAL A 630 -23.18 6.62 14.94
CA VAL A 630 -23.77 6.54 13.59
C VAL A 630 -24.94 7.51 13.44
N THR A 631 -25.74 7.71 14.49
CA THR A 631 -26.86 8.67 14.49
C THR A 631 -26.41 10.10 14.22
N ILE A 632 -25.24 10.50 14.76
CA ILE A 632 -24.68 11.86 14.62
C ILE A 632 -23.63 11.99 13.50
N MET A 633 -23.29 10.93 12.77
CA MET A 633 -22.26 10.98 11.72
C MET A 633 -22.51 12.09 10.69
N GLY A 634 -23.76 12.31 10.29
CA GLY A 634 -24.11 13.38 9.35
C GLY A 634 -23.71 14.77 9.86
N GLU A 635 -23.82 15.01 11.17
CA GLU A 635 -23.41 16.26 11.81
C GLU A 635 -21.89 16.37 11.94
N ILE A 636 -21.21 15.25 12.22
CA ILE A 636 -19.74 15.21 12.29
C ILE A 636 -19.14 15.64 10.94
N TYR A 637 -19.64 15.12 9.83
CA TYR A 637 -19.14 15.49 8.51
C TYR A 637 -19.56 16.90 8.08
N SER A 638 -20.74 17.38 8.51
CA SER A 638 -21.20 18.73 8.18
C SER A 638 -20.54 19.84 9.00
N LYS A 639 -20.06 19.55 10.21
CA LYS A 639 -19.31 20.49 11.06
C LYS A 639 -17.79 20.47 10.82
N ALA A 640 -17.27 19.49 10.08
CA ALA A 640 -15.84 19.44 9.75
C ALA A 640 -15.42 20.65 8.90
N GLU A 641 -14.23 21.22 9.18
CA GLU A 641 -13.68 22.33 8.37
C GLU A 641 -13.47 21.91 6.90
N ARG A 642 -13.17 20.63 6.69
CA ARG A 642 -13.19 19.95 5.39
C ARG A 642 -13.20 18.44 5.58
N VAL A 643 -13.62 17.74 4.53
CA VAL A 643 -13.56 16.29 4.43
C VAL A 643 -12.45 15.88 3.47
N LEU A 644 -11.53 15.05 3.96
CA LEU A 644 -10.41 14.50 3.22
C LEU A 644 -10.83 13.14 2.66
N ALA A 645 -11.31 13.10 1.42
CA ALA A 645 -11.67 11.88 0.71
C ALA A 645 -10.41 11.21 0.16
N TYR A 646 -9.85 10.26 0.91
CA TYR A 646 -8.65 9.52 0.53
C TYR A 646 -9.01 8.31 -0.35
N LEU A 647 -8.75 8.45 -1.65
CA LEU A 647 -9.14 7.47 -2.66
C LEU A 647 -8.12 6.33 -2.83
N GLY A 648 -6.85 6.59 -2.52
CA GLY A 648 -5.78 5.59 -2.63
C GLY A 648 -4.39 6.19 -2.52
N ASP A 649 -3.38 5.34 -2.72
CA ASP A 649 -1.98 5.78 -2.82
C ASP A 649 -1.67 6.37 -4.20
N HIS A 650 -0.56 7.11 -4.30
CA HIS A 650 -0.15 7.71 -5.56
C HIS A 650 0.14 6.64 -6.62
N PHE A 651 -0.46 6.77 -7.80
CA PHE A 651 -0.30 5.86 -8.94
C PHE A 651 0.43 6.52 -10.11
N GLU A 652 0.95 5.71 -11.04
CA GLU A 652 1.63 6.21 -12.24
C GLU A 652 0.67 7.03 -13.12
N GLY A 653 1.04 8.26 -13.46
CA GLY A 653 0.17 9.19 -14.19
C GLY A 653 -0.83 9.97 -13.33
N CYS A 654 -0.76 9.86 -12.00
CA CYS A 654 -1.66 10.60 -11.09
C CYS A 654 -1.60 12.12 -11.29
N GLU A 655 -0.41 12.72 -11.45
CA GLU A 655 -0.29 14.17 -11.68
C GLU A 655 -0.87 14.60 -13.03
N LEU A 656 -0.67 13.77 -14.07
CA LEU A 656 -1.24 13.97 -15.40
C LEU A 656 -2.78 13.94 -15.37
N ALA A 657 -3.36 12.96 -14.66
CA ALA A 657 -4.80 12.89 -14.47
C ALA A 657 -5.35 14.10 -13.69
N MET A 658 -4.66 14.52 -12.63
CA MET A 658 -5.05 15.71 -11.85
C MET A 658 -4.98 16.99 -12.68
N GLU A 659 -3.98 17.11 -13.56
CA GLU A 659 -3.87 18.24 -14.48
C GLU A 659 -4.99 18.23 -15.54
N ALA A 660 -5.31 17.05 -16.07
CA ALA A 660 -6.45 16.88 -16.97
C ALA A 660 -7.77 17.36 -16.34
N VAL A 661 -8.00 17.00 -15.07
CA VAL A 661 -9.17 17.46 -14.31
C VAL A 661 -9.19 18.98 -14.19
N ARG A 662 -8.06 19.63 -13.89
CA ARG A 662 -7.98 21.11 -13.76
C ARG A 662 -8.35 21.81 -15.07
N GLN A 663 -7.79 21.35 -16.19
CA GLN A 663 -8.04 21.97 -17.49
C GLN A 663 -9.50 21.78 -17.93
N LEU A 664 -10.02 20.55 -17.83
CA LEU A 664 -11.41 20.25 -18.15
C LEU A 664 -12.42 20.98 -17.26
N ALA A 665 -12.04 21.26 -16.01
CA ALA A 665 -12.85 22.04 -15.08
C ALA A 665 -12.82 23.55 -15.37
N SER A 666 -11.76 24.06 -16.01
CA SER A 666 -11.59 25.48 -16.30
C SER A 666 -12.27 25.93 -17.60
N ASP A 667 -12.28 25.08 -18.63
CA ASP A 667 -12.83 25.42 -19.94
C ASP A 667 -13.52 24.23 -20.60
N VAL A 668 -14.78 24.44 -20.99
CA VAL A 668 -15.62 23.45 -21.67
C VAL A 668 -15.44 23.52 -23.19
N SER A 669 -14.92 24.64 -23.72
CA SER A 669 -14.80 24.89 -25.16
C SER A 669 -13.88 23.94 -25.92
N PRO A 670 -12.75 23.43 -25.37
CA PRO A 670 -11.83 22.62 -26.17
C PRO A 670 -12.39 21.23 -26.47
N HIS A 671 -12.26 20.77 -27.71
CA HIS A 671 -12.56 19.41 -28.14
C HIS A 671 -11.60 18.39 -27.52
N SER A 672 -12.02 17.13 -27.39
CA SER A 672 -11.22 16.04 -26.81
C SER A 672 -9.93 15.74 -27.57
N SER A 673 -9.93 15.93 -28.90
CA SER A 673 -8.74 15.82 -29.73
C SER A 673 -8.13 17.19 -30.00
N SER A 674 -6.80 17.25 -29.96
CA SER A 674 -6.04 18.46 -30.31
C SER A 674 -6.11 18.78 -31.81
N SER A 675 -6.59 17.85 -32.63
CA SER A 675 -6.81 18.04 -34.07
C SER A 675 -8.01 18.92 -34.42
N GLN A 676 -8.89 19.21 -33.45
CA GLN A 676 -10.06 20.06 -33.58
C GLN A 676 -9.81 21.36 -32.80
N GLU A 677 -10.13 22.54 -33.35
CA GLU A 677 -9.86 23.82 -32.69
C GLU A 677 -11.11 24.44 -32.01
N PRO A 678 -11.01 24.91 -30.74
CA PRO A 678 -9.87 24.72 -29.84
C PRO A 678 -9.78 23.26 -29.38
N GLY A 679 -8.57 22.71 -29.26
CA GLY A 679 -8.36 21.31 -28.91
C GLY A 679 -7.63 21.16 -27.58
N LEU A 680 -8.04 20.21 -26.75
CA LEU A 680 -7.41 19.98 -25.45
C LEU A 680 -6.06 19.29 -25.65
N ASN A 681 -5.02 19.82 -25.02
CA ASN A 681 -3.68 19.23 -25.03
C ASN A 681 -3.10 19.26 -23.61
N ILE A 682 -2.89 18.08 -23.04
CA ILE A 682 -2.32 17.90 -21.71
C ILE A 682 -0.98 17.19 -21.87
N ASP A 683 0.12 17.92 -21.70
CA ASP A 683 1.50 17.42 -21.83
C ASP A 683 1.79 16.72 -23.17
N GLY A 684 1.28 17.28 -24.28
CA GLY A 684 1.44 16.73 -25.62
C GLY A 684 0.45 15.63 -25.98
N MET A 685 -0.54 15.35 -25.14
CA MET A 685 -1.53 14.30 -25.35
C MET A 685 -2.96 14.84 -25.47
N ASP A 686 -3.71 14.24 -26.39
CA ASP A 686 -5.16 14.40 -26.53
C ASP A 686 -5.89 13.67 -25.40
N LEU A 687 -7.10 14.12 -25.06
CA LEU A 687 -7.96 13.42 -24.11
C LEU A 687 -8.36 12.02 -24.62
N ASP A 688 -8.48 11.88 -25.94
CA ASP A 688 -8.77 10.62 -26.61
C ASP A 688 -7.57 9.65 -26.62
N SER A 689 -6.40 10.09 -26.14
CA SER A 689 -5.24 9.21 -25.95
C SER A 689 -5.60 8.08 -24.98
N PRO A 690 -5.42 6.80 -25.37
CA PRO A 690 -5.72 5.67 -24.50
C PRO A 690 -5.01 5.74 -23.15
N MET A 691 -3.78 6.29 -23.12
CA MET A 691 -2.98 6.40 -21.91
C MET A 691 -3.54 7.45 -20.93
N LEU A 692 -3.87 8.65 -21.43
CA LEU A 692 -4.42 9.72 -20.58
C LEU A 692 -5.83 9.35 -20.08
N LEU A 693 -6.65 8.77 -20.96
CA LEU A 693 -7.98 8.29 -20.59
C LEU A 693 -7.91 7.21 -19.50
N ASP A 694 -6.95 6.28 -19.58
CA ASP A 694 -6.76 5.24 -18.56
C ASP A 694 -6.33 5.82 -17.20
N HIS A 695 -5.46 6.84 -17.18
CA HIS A 695 -5.07 7.52 -15.94
C HIS A 695 -6.24 8.28 -15.29
N VAL A 696 -7.06 8.97 -16.08
CA VAL A 696 -8.26 9.63 -15.53
C VAL A 696 -9.33 8.60 -15.14
N CYS A 697 -9.47 7.48 -15.87
CA CYS A 697 -10.34 6.38 -15.48
C CYS A 697 -9.93 5.84 -14.11
N THR A 698 -8.63 5.62 -13.91
CA THR A 698 -8.05 5.12 -12.66
C THR A 698 -8.28 6.08 -11.50
N LEU A 699 -8.23 7.39 -11.75
CA LEU A 699 -8.57 8.43 -10.77
C LEU A 699 -10.06 8.39 -10.39
N LEU A 700 -10.94 8.10 -11.35
CA LEU A 700 -12.39 8.07 -11.15
C LEU A 700 -12.93 6.71 -10.72
N ASP A 701 -12.17 5.62 -10.85
CA ASP A 701 -12.55 4.23 -10.54
C ASP A 701 -11.98 3.78 -9.18
N ALA A 702 -12.05 4.67 -8.19
CA ALA A 702 -11.54 4.40 -6.85
C ALA A 702 -12.45 3.41 -6.10
N PRO A 703 -11.90 2.42 -5.36
CA PRO A 703 -12.69 1.55 -4.48
C PRO A 703 -13.57 2.32 -3.47
N TRP A 704 -13.18 3.56 -3.15
CA TRP A 704 -13.95 4.48 -2.31
C TRP A 704 -15.37 4.76 -2.83
N LEU A 705 -15.58 4.83 -4.15
CA LEU A 705 -16.90 5.08 -4.74
C LEU A 705 -17.85 3.89 -4.61
N THR A 706 -17.31 2.71 -4.36
CA THR A 706 -18.13 1.50 -4.23
C THR A 706 -18.84 1.42 -2.90
N ARG A 707 -18.42 2.15 -1.86
CA ARG A 707 -18.97 2.03 -0.50
C ARG A 707 -20.19 2.93 -0.30
N VAL A 708 -21.22 2.45 0.39
CA VAL A 708 -22.41 3.26 0.70
C VAL A 708 -22.11 4.40 1.69
N TRP A 709 -21.25 4.14 2.69
CA TRP A 709 -20.88 5.13 3.71
C TRP A 709 -20.30 6.42 3.10
N THR A 710 -19.53 6.32 2.03
CA THR A 710 -18.85 7.47 1.42
C THR A 710 -19.83 8.48 0.82
N VAL A 711 -21.08 8.08 0.57
CA VAL A 711 -22.13 8.97 0.08
C VAL A 711 -22.41 10.07 1.11
N GLN A 712 -22.73 9.72 2.36
CA GLN A 712 -23.02 10.74 3.37
C GLN A 712 -21.79 11.59 3.72
N GLU A 713 -20.61 10.96 3.74
CA GLU A 713 -19.35 11.61 4.10
C GLU A 713 -18.98 12.71 3.10
N PHE A 714 -19.26 12.46 1.82
CA PHE A 714 -19.05 13.43 0.75
C PHE A 714 -20.16 14.47 0.67
N THR A 715 -21.41 14.04 0.74
CA THR A 715 -22.57 14.93 0.49
C THR A 715 -22.86 15.90 1.63
N ARG A 716 -22.50 15.55 2.88
CA ARG A 716 -22.68 16.42 4.06
C ARG A 716 -21.54 17.41 4.25
N ALA A 717 -20.40 17.20 3.60
CA ALA A 717 -19.21 18.02 3.72
C ALA A 717 -19.44 19.46 3.24
N GLN A 718 -18.92 20.45 3.96
CA GLN A 718 -18.88 21.85 3.49
C GLN A 718 -17.82 22.06 2.41
N ASP A 719 -16.66 21.43 2.58
CA ASP A 719 -15.55 21.43 1.64
C ASP A 719 -14.99 20.00 1.52
N VAL A 720 -14.71 19.55 0.30
CA VAL A 720 -14.16 18.21 0.03
C VAL A 720 -12.85 18.34 -0.71
N VAL A 721 -11.82 17.69 -0.17
CA VAL A 721 -10.52 17.54 -0.81
C VAL A 721 -10.32 16.07 -1.13
N ILE A 722 -10.09 15.79 -2.41
CA ILE A 722 -9.85 14.45 -2.93
C ILE A 722 -8.34 14.20 -2.90
N CYS A 723 -7.93 13.12 -2.25
CA CYS A 723 -6.53 12.81 -1.96
C CYS A 723 -6.11 11.48 -2.59
N TYR A 724 -4.98 11.49 -3.31
CA TYR A 724 -4.25 10.31 -3.76
C TYR A 724 -2.81 10.39 -3.25
N GLY A 725 -2.49 9.63 -2.21
CA GLY A 725 -1.24 9.80 -1.47
C GLY A 725 -1.10 11.23 -0.93
N ARG A 726 -0.03 11.92 -1.33
CA ARG A 726 0.22 13.33 -0.97
C ARG A 726 -0.39 14.33 -1.95
N SER A 727 -0.82 13.87 -3.13
CA SER A 727 -1.43 14.71 -4.15
C SER A 727 -2.89 14.93 -3.81
N SER A 728 -3.40 16.15 -4.05
CA SER A 728 -4.79 16.47 -3.75
C SER A 728 -5.40 17.44 -4.76
N ILE A 729 -6.72 17.36 -4.92
CA ILE A 729 -7.52 18.23 -5.77
C ILE A 729 -8.83 18.57 -5.07
N SER A 730 -9.38 19.76 -5.33
CA SER A 730 -10.69 20.14 -4.81
C SER A 730 -11.79 19.30 -5.46
N GLY A 731 -12.72 18.78 -4.66
CA GLY A 731 -13.90 18.07 -5.16
C GLY A 731 -14.76 18.91 -6.10
N ALA A 732 -14.75 20.24 -5.95
CA ALA A 732 -15.45 21.16 -6.85
C ALA A 732 -14.89 21.16 -8.29
N LEU A 733 -13.60 20.85 -8.46
CA LEU A 733 -13.01 20.71 -9.80
C LEU A 733 -13.46 19.42 -10.48
N ILE A 734 -13.61 18.32 -9.72
CA ILE A 734 -14.19 17.09 -10.26
C ILE A 734 -15.63 17.35 -10.74
N ASP A 735 -16.43 18.13 -10.01
CA ASP A 735 -17.80 18.49 -10.43
C ASP A 735 -17.85 19.24 -11.75
N LYS A 736 -17.02 20.27 -11.89
CA LYS A 736 -16.93 21.04 -13.13
C LYS A 736 -16.44 20.16 -14.29
N MET A 737 -15.43 19.32 -14.05
CA MET A 737 -14.93 18.38 -15.04
C MET A 737 -16.01 17.38 -15.47
N CYS A 738 -16.76 16.78 -14.55
CA CYS A 738 -17.82 15.83 -14.88
C CYS A 738 -18.89 16.47 -15.78
N LYS A 739 -19.31 17.70 -15.48
CA LYS A 739 -20.27 18.48 -16.28
C LYS A 739 -19.72 18.84 -17.65
N SER A 740 -18.49 19.34 -17.70
CA SER A 740 -17.77 19.66 -18.93
C SER A 740 -17.69 18.43 -19.85
N MET A 741 -17.33 17.28 -19.28
CA MET A 741 -17.22 16.03 -20.03
C MET A 741 -18.57 15.50 -20.52
N MET A 742 -19.62 15.58 -19.69
CA MET A 742 -20.97 15.18 -20.12
C MET A 742 -21.46 16.06 -21.27
N PHE A 743 -21.22 17.37 -21.20
CA PHE A 743 -21.53 18.30 -22.28
C PHE A 743 -20.80 17.93 -23.57
N LYS A 744 -19.48 17.67 -23.50
CA LYS A 744 -18.69 17.24 -24.67
C LYS A 744 -19.19 15.94 -25.28
N HIS A 745 -19.51 14.94 -24.44
CA HIS A 745 -20.03 13.65 -24.89
C HIS A 745 -21.31 13.78 -25.74
N LEU A 746 -22.19 14.71 -25.35
CA LEU A 746 -23.49 14.90 -25.98
C LEU A 746 -23.44 15.81 -27.22
N HIS A 747 -22.50 16.76 -27.27
CA HIS A 747 -22.52 17.83 -28.27
C HIS A 747 -21.41 17.76 -29.33
N CYS A 748 -20.19 17.32 -28.99
CA CYS A 748 -19.05 17.54 -29.89
C CYS A 748 -18.01 16.41 -29.98
N CYS A 749 -17.82 15.60 -28.93
CA CYS A 749 -16.75 14.61 -28.88
C CYS A 749 -17.27 13.24 -28.41
N LYS A 750 -17.05 12.20 -29.22
CA LYS A 750 -17.50 10.85 -28.88
C LYS A 750 -16.63 10.24 -27.79
N VAL A 751 -17.26 9.77 -26.71
CA VAL A 751 -16.58 8.93 -25.73
C VAL A 751 -16.93 7.47 -26.02
N ASN A 752 -15.98 6.70 -26.53
CA ASN A 752 -16.17 5.29 -26.91
C ASN A 752 -16.05 4.30 -25.73
N SER A 753 -16.15 4.76 -24.48
CA SER A 753 -15.97 3.92 -23.29
C SER A 753 -17.21 3.93 -22.41
N MET A 754 -17.89 2.79 -22.34
CA MET A 754 -19.04 2.58 -21.47
C MET A 754 -18.67 2.67 -19.98
N LYS A 755 -17.49 2.15 -19.63
CA LYS A 755 -16.92 2.26 -18.29
C LYS A 755 -16.81 3.72 -17.86
N TRP A 756 -16.38 4.60 -18.76
CA TRP A 756 -16.23 6.03 -18.49
C TRP A 756 -17.55 6.73 -18.17
N LEU A 757 -18.61 6.48 -18.97
CA LEU A 757 -19.92 7.11 -18.76
C LEU A 757 -20.54 6.71 -17.42
N LEU A 758 -20.37 5.44 -17.03
CA LEU A 758 -20.83 4.95 -15.72
C LEU A 758 -20.08 5.64 -14.57
N LEU A 759 -18.76 5.73 -14.66
CA LEU A 759 -17.95 6.43 -13.66
C LEU A 759 -18.35 7.91 -13.52
N LEU A 760 -18.53 8.62 -14.66
CA LEU A 760 -19.00 10.01 -14.63
C LEU A 760 -20.37 10.13 -13.95
N ASN A 761 -21.31 9.23 -14.26
CA ASN A 761 -22.65 9.26 -13.68
C ASN A 761 -22.62 9.12 -12.15
N ASP A 762 -21.82 8.20 -11.60
CA ASP A 762 -21.73 8.00 -10.15
C ASP A 762 -21.18 9.23 -9.41
N TRP A 763 -20.22 9.93 -10.02
CA TRP A 763 -19.70 11.21 -9.49
C TRP A 763 -20.72 12.34 -9.60
N ILE A 764 -21.43 12.46 -10.72
CA ILE A 764 -22.49 13.45 -10.91
C ILE A 764 -23.61 13.24 -9.89
N LEU A 765 -24.02 12.00 -9.65
CA LEU A 765 -25.04 11.67 -8.66
C LEU A 765 -24.62 12.09 -7.25
N LEU A 766 -23.37 11.82 -6.85
CA LEU A 766 -22.82 12.27 -5.56
C LEU A 766 -22.89 13.80 -5.41
N GLN A 767 -22.59 14.55 -6.47
CA GLN A 767 -22.51 16.02 -6.43
C GLN A 767 -23.85 16.73 -6.65
N ALA A 768 -24.80 16.08 -7.31
CA ALA A 768 -26.16 16.58 -7.47
C ALA A 768 -26.95 16.49 -6.15
N THR A 769 -26.61 15.52 -5.29
CA THR A 769 -27.35 15.21 -4.07
C THR A 769 -27.39 16.39 -3.07
N PRO A 770 -26.29 17.13 -2.79
CA PRO A 770 -26.31 18.32 -1.93
C PRO A 770 -27.03 19.54 -2.53
N ARG A 771 -27.09 19.66 -3.87
CA ARG A 771 -27.79 20.78 -4.54
C ARG A 771 -29.30 20.57 -4.64
N LEU A 772 -29.72 19.31 -4.54
CA LEU A 772 -31.12 18.88 -4.47
C LEU A 772 -31.67 18.91 -3.04
N SER A 773 -30.83 19.13 -2.02
CA SER A 773 -31.23 19.29 -0.62
C SER A 773 -31.47 20.76 -0.19
N GLY A 774 -31.71 21.66 -1.15
CA GLY A 774 -32.31 22.96 -0.82
C GLY A 774 -33.80 22.77 -0.48
N ASP A 775 -34.23 23.18 0.72
CA ASP A 775 -35.57 23.29 1.35
C ASP A 775 -36.68 22.23 1.07
N ALA A 776 -36.56 21.35 0.09
CA ALA A 776 -37.50 20.27 -0.22
C ALA A 776 -36.85 18.91 0.07
N PRO A 777 -37.36 18.13 1.05
CA PRO A 777 -36.84 16.79 1.34
C PRO A 777 -37.01 15.86 0.13
N GLN A 778 -35.95 15.14 -0.24
CA GLN A 778 -36.06 14.07 -1.26
C GLN A 778 -36.89 12.90 -0.71
N PRO A 779 -37.69 12.22 -1.56
CA PRO A 779 -38.33 10.96 -1.20
C PRO A 779 -37.27 9.95 -0.72
N PRO A 780 -37.34 9.44 0.53
CA PRO A 780 -36.31 8.54 1.05
C PRO A 780 -36.07 7.30 0.20
N MET A 781 -37.12 6.78 -0.46
CA MET A 781 -36.97 5.65 -1.37
C MET A 781 -36.07 5.96 -2.56
N ASP A 782 -36.11 7.18 -3.10
CA ASP A 782 -35.24 7.59 -4.21
C ASP A 782 -33.77 7.65 -3.80
N VAL A 783 -33.49 8.11 -2.57
CA VAL A 783 -32.12 8.15 -2.03
C VAL A 783 -31.57 6.74 -1.86
N LEU A 784 -32.37 5.85 -1.26
CA LEU A 784 -32.00 4.44 -1.07
C LEU A 784 -31.77 3.74 -2.40
N GLU A 785 -32.61 4.02 -3.40
CA GLU A 785 -32.53 3.41 -4.72
C GLU A 785 -31.32 3.89 -5.52
N ARG A 786 -31.08 5.21 -5.54
CA ARG A 786 -29.96 5.84 -6.25
C ARG A 786 -28.61 5.23 -5.86
N PHE A 787 -28.43 4.94 -4.57
CA PHE A 787 -27.17 4.42 -4.03
C PHE A 787 -27.20 2.93 -3.69
N ARG A 788 -28.26 2.21 -4.05
CA ARG A 788 -28.43 0.76 -3.77
C ARG A 788 -27.29 -0.09 -4.34
N HIS A 789 -26.75 0.29 -5.49
CA HIS A 789 -25.64 -0.41 -6.15
C HIS A 789 -24.32 -0.37 -5.35
N ARG A 790 -24.19 0.54 -4.37
CA ARG A 790 -22.99 0.64 -3.54
C ARG A 790 -22.94 -0.44 -2.48
N ALA A 791 -21.78 -1.05 -2.29
CA ALA A 791 -21.51 -2.11 -1.34
C ALA A 791 -21.62 -1.65 0.12
N ALA A 792 -22.10 -2.56 0.96
CA ALA A 792 -22.14 -2.46 2.40
C ALA A 792 -21.70 -3.80 2.98
N THR A 793 -20.81 -3.79 3.98
CA THR A 793 -20.37 -5.01 4.66
C THR A 793 -21.49 -5.56 5.55
N ASP A 794 -22.15 -4.67 6.27
CA ASP A 794 -23.39 -4.97 6.98
C ASP A 794 -24.58 -4.54 6.12
N PRO A 795 -25.54 -5.42 5.79
CA PRO A 795 -26.69 -5.04 4.98
C PRO A 795 -27.49 -3.86 5.55
N ARG A 796 -27.52 -3.68 6.89
CA ARG A 796 -28.24 -2.57 7.54
C ARG A 796 -27.64 -1.20 7.20
N ASP A 797 -26.35 -1.17 6.87
CA ASP A 797 -25.66 0.06 6.48
C ASP A 797 -26.13 0.60 5.13
N LYS A 798 -26.86 -0.20 4.33
CA LYS A 798 -27.59 0.30 3.13
C LYS A 798 -28.55 1.42 3.47
N PHE A 799 -29.14 1.38 4.67
CA PHE A 799 -29.97 2.45 5.20
C PHE A 799 -29.16 3.39 6.10
N TYR A 800 -28.43 2.86 7.10
CA TYR A 800 -27.73 3.71 8.08
C TYR A 800 -26.69 4.64 7.45
N GLY A 801 -25.98 4.20 6.41
CA GLY A 801 -25.01 5.01 5.68
C GLY A 801 -25.62 6.14 4.84
N LEU A 802 -26.94 6.13 4.63
CA LEU A 802 -27.69 7.16 3.90
C LEU A 802 -28.66 7.94 4.80
N ARG A 803 -28.74 7.60 6.09
CA ARG A 803 -29.70 8.14 7.04
C ARG A 803 -29.72 9.67 7.10
N SER A 804 -28.55 10.30 7.06
CA SER A 804 -28.44 11.76 7.11
C SER A 804 -29.04 12.47 5.89
N LEU A 805 -29.28 11.75 4.79
CA LEU A 805 -29.85 12.24 3.54
C LEU A 805 -31.37 12.08 3.45
N ILE A 806 -31.95 11.32 4.38
CA ILE A 806 -33.38 11.01 4.44
C ILE A 806 -34.13 12.13 5.19
N ARG A 807 -35.40 12.34 4.83
CA ARG A 807 -36.26 13.34 5.48
C ARG A 807 -36.34 13.11 7.01
N PRO A 808 -36.22 14.18 7.83
CA PRO A 808 -36.13 14.03 9.29
C PRO A 808 -37.32 13.34 9.97
N ASP A 809 -38.51 13.40 9.39
CA ASP A 809 -39.74 12.84 9.96
C ASP A 809 -39.85 11.31 9.87
N TRP A 810 -39.04 10.63 9.05
CA TRP A 810 -38.92 9.17 9.07
C TRP A 810 -38.05 8.68 10.23
N LEU A 811 -37.08 9.50 10.66
CA LEU A 811 -36.00 9.10 11.56
C LEU A 811 -36.47 8.64 12.96
N PRO A 812 -37.52 9.22 13.57
CA PRO A 812 -38.04 8.72 14.85
C PRO A 812 -38.58 7.28 14.79
N TYR A 813 -39.03 6.84 13.61
CA TYR A 813 -39.58 5.50 13.39
C TYR A 813 -38.50 4.48 12.98
N LEU A 814 -37.31 4.95 12.63
CA LEU A 814 -36.18 4.16 12.14
C LEU A 814 -34.90 4.48 12.95
N PRO A 815 -34.89 4.20 14.27
CA PRO A 815 -33.70 4.40 15.09
C PRO A 815 -32.55 3.50 14.61
N VAL A 816 -31.31 3.95 14.81
CA VAL A 816 -30.12 3.14 14.50
C VAL A 816 -30.02 2.02 15.54
N ASP A 817 -30.20 0.78 15.09
CA ASP A 817 -30.17 -0.40 15.95
C ASP A 817 -29.46 -1.56 15.24
N TYR A 818 -28.29 -1.94 15.76
CA TYR A 818 -27.51 -3.08 15.26
C TYR A 818 -27.89 -4.41 15.94
N SER A 819 -28.90 -4.44 16.81
CA SER A 819 -29.43 -5.67 17.42
C SER A 819 -30.51 -6.36 16.56
N ILE A 820 -31.21 -5.59 15.72
CA ILE A 820 -32.24 -6.14 14.82
C ILE A 820 -31.64 -6.74 13.55
N SER A 821 -32.36 -7.66 12.92
CA SER A 821 -31.96 -8.23 11.62
C SER A 821 -32.14 -7.21 10.49
N ALA A 822 -31.39 -7.37 9.40
CA ALA A 822 -31.59 -6.56 8.19
C ALA A 822 -33.02 -6.70 7.63
N LYS A 823 -33.60 -7.92 7.74
CA LYS A 823 -35.00 -8.18 7.35
C LYS A 823 -35.98 -7.29 8.11
N GLU A 824 -35.82 -7.19 9.42
CA GLU A 824 -36.69 -6.36 10.26
C GLU A 824 -36.52 -4.87 9.94
N LEU A 825 -35.28 -4.41 9.75
CA LEU A 825 -35.04 -3.01 9.34
C LEU A 825 -35.72 -2.71 8.00
N TYR A 826 -35.54 -3.57 7.00
CA TYR A 826 -36.11 -3.39 5.67
C TYR A 826 -37.64 -3.38 5.67
N ARG A 827 -38.26 -4.25 6.49
CA ARG A 827 -39.70 -4.22 6.75
C ARG A 827 -40.13 -2.87 7.32
N ARG A 828 -39.45 -2.37 8.35
CA ARG A 828 -39.78 -1.06 8.95
C ARG A 828 -39.67 0.07 7.95
N VAL A 829 -38.63 0.08 7.12
CA VAL A 829 -38.44 1.10 6.06
C VAL A 829 -39.63 1.07 5.09
N ALA A 830 -40.06 -0.10 4.62
CA ALA A 830 -41.21 -0.23 3.72
C ALA A 830 -42.53 0.23 4.37
N LEU A 831 -42.75 -0.11 5.65
CA LEU A 831 -43.94 0.34 6.40
C LEU A 831 -43.96 1.85 6.61
N VAL A 832 -42.80 2.46 6.95
CA VAL A 832 -42.69 3.91 7.11
C VAL A 832 -42.90 4.62 5.77
N ALA A 833 -42.41 4.06 4.66
CA ALA A 833 -42.68 4.56 3.31
C ALA A 833 -44.17 4.67 3.01
N PHE A 834 -44.91 3.59 3.29
CA PHE A 834 -46.37 3.56 3.15
C PHE A 834 -47.05 4.62 4.04
N MET A 835 -46.66 4.72 5.31
CA MET A 835 -47.29 5.65 6.26
C MET A 835 -47.00 7.13 5.98
N HIS A 836 -45.85 7.45 5.35
CA HIS A 836 -45.38 8.84 5.16
C HIS A 836 -45.55 9.38 3.73
N GLY A 837 -46.54 8.86 2.99
CA GLY A 837 -47.01 9.45 1.73
C GLY A 837 -46.34 8.92 0.46
N GLU A 838 -45.62 7.79 0.54
CA GLU A 838 -45.09 7.08 -0.63
C GLU A 838 -45.95 5.85 -1.01
N GLU A 839 -47.21 5.80 -0.54
CA GLU A 839 -48.24 4.77 -0.75
C GLU A 839 -47.65 3.41 -1.18
N LEU A 840 -47.86 2.97 -2.43
CA LEU A 840 -47.31 1.73 -2.95
C LEU A 840 -46.07 1.92 -3.83
N TYR A 841 -45.50 3.12 -3.92
CA TYR A 841 -44.29 3.36 -4.73
C TYR A 841 -43.11 2.52 -4.24
N PHE A 842 -43.00 2.24 -2.94
CA PHE A 842 -41.92 1.38 -2.43
C PHE A 842 -41.94 -0.04 -3.05
N LEU A 843 -43.09 -0.53 -3.54
CA LEU A 843 -43.18 -1.82 -4.27
C LEU A 843 -42.43 -1.78 -5.59
N SER A 844 -42.30 -0.60 -6.21
CA SER A 844 -41.45 -0.43 -7.38
C SER A 844 -40.01 -0.83 -7.10
N HIS A 845 -39.56 -0.83 -5.84
CA HIS A 845 -38.17 -1.14 -5.49
C HIS A 845 -37.93 -2.66 -5.29
N SER A 846 -38.94 -3.50 -5.50
CA SER A 846 -38.91 -4.95 -5.30
C SER A 846 -38.71 -5.68 -6.64
N TYR A 847 -37.45 -5.80 -7.09
CA TYR A 847 -37.10 -6.36 -8.41
C TYR A 847 -36.51 -7.78 -8.40
N THR A 848 -35.89 -8.22 -7.30
CA THR A 848 -35.11 -9.47 -7.29
C THR A 848 -35.85 -10.57 -6.54
N HIS A 849 -35.90 -11.79 -7.09
CA HIS A 849 -36.21 -12.98 -6.30
C HIS A 849 -35.31 -12.97 -5.06
N SER A 850 -35.91 -12.81 -3.88
CA SER A 850 -35.12 -12.66 -2.65
C SER A 850 -34.37 -13.97 -2.41
N SER A 851 -33.05 -13.94 -2.56
CA SER A 851 -32.17 -15.00 -2.07
C SER A 851 -32.04 -14.97 -0.54
N SER A 852 -32.70 -14.00 0.10
CA SER A 852 -32.58 -13.59 1.50
C SER A 852 -33.77 -13.99 2.39
N GLY A 853 -34.80 -14.66 1.85
CA GLY A 853 -35.98 -15.08 2.63
C GLY A 853 -36.91 -13.93 3.03
N LEU A 854 -36.82 -12.80 2.32
CA LEU A 854 -37.75 -11.67 2.44
C LEU A 854 -39.04 -11.93 1.65
N PRO A 855 -40.21 -11.51 2.17
CA PRO A 855 -41.46 -11.42 1.40
C PRO A 855 -41.28 -10.62 0.11
N SER A 856 -41.97 -11.00 -0.96
CA SER A 856 -41.75 -10.39 -2.28
C SER A 856 -42.13 -8.92 -2.38
N TRP A 857 -42.96 -8.41 -1.46
CA TRP A 857 -43.33 -6.99 -1.38
C TRP A 857 -42.30 -6.12 -0.63
N ILE A 858 -41.33 -6.71 0.08
CA ILE A 858 -40.28 -5.98 0.80
C ILE A 858 -39.05 -5.81 -0.10
N PRO A 859 -38.59 -4.57 -0.37
CA PRO A 859 -37.39 -4.35 -1.15
C PRO A 859 -36.13 -4.93 -0.48
N ASP A 860 -35.32 -5.69 -1.23
CA ASP A 860 -34.01 -6.16 -0.78
C ASP A 860 -32.89 -5.21 -1.21
N TRP A 861 -32.58 -4.19 -0.40
CA TRP A 861 -31.51 -3.23 -0.71
C TRP A 861 -30.09 -3.83 -0.74
N ASN A 862 -29.91 -5.09 -0.34
CA ASN A 862 -28.63 -5.78 -0.41
C ASN A 862 -28.45 -6.61 -1.69
N ALA A 863 -29.52 -6.84 -2.47
CA ALA A 863 -29.45 -7.58 -3.71
C ALA A 863 -28.55 -6.90 -4.76
N SER A 864 -27.94 -7.69 -5.65
CA SER A 864 -27.10 -7.19 -6.73
C SER A 864 -27.90 -6.25 -7.62
N TYR A 865 -27.42 -5.01 -7.75
CA TYR A 865 -28.14 -3.93 -8.40
C TYR A 865 -27.17 -3.01 -9.14
N SER A 866 -27.53 -2.57 -10.34
CA SER A 866 -26.73 -1.63 -11.13
C SER A 866 -27.21 -0.19 -10.95
N SER A 867 -26.32 0.79 -11.08
CA SER A 867 -26.68 2.21 -11.04
C SER A 867 -27.66 2.62 -12.16
N LEU A 868 -27.68 1.86 -13.26
CA LEU A 868 -28.65 2.05 -14.34
C LEU A 868 -30.06 1.65 -13.96
N GLN A 869 -30.22 0.50 -13.29
CA GLN A 869 -31.54 0.04 -12.81
C GLN A 869 -32.15 1.07 -11.86
N ALA A 870 -31.35 1.64 -10.96
CA ALA A 870 -31.79 2.69 -10.03
C ALA A 870 -32.42 3.89 -10.74
N SER A 871 -31.86 4.27 -11.89
CA SER A 871 -32.36 5.39 -12.68
C SER A 871 -33.76 5.09 -13.22
N VAL A 872 -34.03 3.86 -13.66
CA VAL A 872 -35.34 3.47 -14.21
C VAL A 872 -36.45 3.58 -13.14
N THR A 873 -36.20 3.02 -11.96
CA THR A 873 -37.14 3.01 -10.82
C THR A 873 -37.52 4.41 -10.38
N MET A 874 -36.53 5.30 -10.26
CA MET A 874 -36.75 6.69 -9.80
C MET A 874 -37.73 7.47 -10.67
N PHE A 875 -37.96 7.06 -11.92
CA PHE A 875 -38.92 7.70 -12.79
C PHE A 875 -40.31 7.07 -12.69
N GLU A 876 -40.49 5.89 -12.10
CA GLU A 876 -41.80 5.21 -12.09
C GLU A 876 -42.87 6.02 -11.34
N LYS A 877 -42.47 6.83 -10.35
CA LYS A 877 -43.34 7.76 -9.62
C LYS A 877 -44.03 8.81 -10.50
N ASP A 878 -43.51 9.08 -11.70
CA ASP A 878 -44.08 10.07 -12.62
C ASP A 878 -45.32 9.53 -13.35
N TYR A 879 -45.58 8.22 -13.26
CA TYR A 879 -46.79 7.58 -13.77
C TYR A 879 -47.93 7.65 -12.76
N LYS A 880 -49.17 7.47 -13.25
CA LYS A 880 -50.39 7.53 -12.45
C LYS A 880 -51.32 6.37 -12.78
N ALA A 881 -50.79 5.14 -12.81
CA ALA A 881 -51.56 3.96 -13.20
C ALA A 881 -52.80 3.69 -12.33
N CYS A 882 -52.80 4.13 -11.06
CA CYS A 882 -53.97 4.08 -10.18
C CYS A 882 -54.98 5.23 -10.38
N GLY A 883 -54.67 6.23 -11.20
CA GLY A 883 -55.49 7.42 -11.38
C GLY A 883 -55.75 8.14 -10.05
N ALA A 884 -57.03 8.20 -9.64
CA ALA A 884 -57.45 8.80 -8.38
C ALA A 884 -57.70 7.77 -7.24
N GLN A 885 -57.43 6.47 -7.49
CA GLN A 885 -57.68 5.41 -6.51
C GLN A 885 -56.63 5.43 -5.41
N LYS A 886 -57.10 5.53 -4.16
CA LYS A 886 -56.24 5.47 -2.98
C LYS A 886 -55.83 4.04 -2.65
N SER A 887 -54.67 3.89 -2.02
CA SER A 887 -54.25 2.61 -1.45
C SER A 887 -55.23 2.07 -0.40
N SER A 888 -55.43 0.75 -0.42
CA SER A 888 -56.15 -0.02 0.60
C SER A 888 -55.34 -1.28 0.87
N VAL A 889 -54.49 -1.20 1.89
CA VAL A 889 -53.45 -2.19 2.18
C VAL A 889 -53.55 -2.67 3.63
N GLY A 890 -53.42 -3.97 3.85
CA GLY A 890 -53.27 -4.60 5.17
C GLY A 890 -51.96 -5.35 5.26
N PHE A 891 -51.24 -5.20 6.38
CA PHE A 891 -50.00 -5.93 6.66
C PHE A 891 -50.28 -6.99 7.73
N ASN A 892 -50.03 -8.25 7.42
CA ASN A 892 -50.38 -9.38 8.27
C ASN A 892 -49.20 -9.85 9.16
N PRO A 893 -49.46 -10.56 10.27
CA PRO A 893 -48.40 -11.08 11.15
C PRO A 893 -47.50 -12.14 10.51
N ASP A 894 -47.98 -12.83 9.47
CA ASP A 894 -47.25 -13.86 8.72
C ASP A 894 -46.33 -13.29 7.62
N ASP A 895 -46.01 -11.99 7.72
CA ASP A 895 -45.25 -11.22 6.73
C ASP A 895 -45.92 -11.08 5.34
N SER A 896 -47.20 -11.43 5.20
CA SER A 896 -47.96 -11.17 3.97
C SER A 896 -48.56 -9.76 3.92
N MET A 897 -48.78 -9.24 2.71
CA MET A 897 -49.43 -7.95 2.47
C MET A 897 -50.66 -8.14 1.58
N THR A 898 -51.81 -7.66 2.02
CA THR A 898 -53.03 -7.68 1.23
C THR A 898 -53.27 -6.30 0.62
N ALA A 899 -53.39 -6.20 -0.70
CA ALA A 899 -53.63 -4.94 -1.42
C ALA A 899 -54.83 -5.04 -2.36
N ARG A 900 -55.63 -3.97 -2.46
CA ARG A 900 -56.79 -3.91 -3.37
C ARG A 900 -56.39 -3.38 -4.75
N GLY A 901 -56.88 -4.01 -5.81
CA GLY A 901 -56.60 -3.59 -7.19
C GLY A 901 -57.52 -4.23 -8.22
N THR A 902 -57.16 -4.10 -9.49
CA THR A 902 -57.86 -4.73 -10.63
C THR A 902 -56.85 -5.41 -11.55
N ILE A 903 -57.24 -6.55 -12.11
CA ILE A 903 -56.44 -7.26 -13.11
C ILE A 903 -56.57 -6.52 -14.44
N ILE A 904 -55.43 -6.15 -15.05
CA ILE A 904 -55.40 -5.63 -16.42
C ILE A 904 -55.56 -6.79 -17.40
N SER A 905 -54.69 -7.81 -17.28
CA SER A 905 -54.73 -9.05 -18.08
C SER A 905 -53.61 -10.01 -17.64
N THR A 906 -53.55 -11.17 -18.27
CA THR A 906 -52.50 -12.18 -18.08
C THR A 906 -51.47 -12.09 -19.20
N ILE A 907 -50.20 -12.35 -18.89
CA ILE A 907 -49.11 -12.39 -19.86
C ILE A 907 -49.26 -13.65 -20.72
N SER A 908 -49.45 -13.46 -22.02
CA SER A 908 -49.58 -14.55 -23.00
C SER A 908 -48.23 -14.99 -23.54
N ARG A 909 -47.36 -14.03 -23.87
CA ARG A 909 -46.05 -14.23 -24.49
C ARG A 909 -45.06 -13.15 -24.04
N ARG A 910 -43.77 -13.48 -24.05
CA ARG A 910 -42.65 -12.56 -23.78
C ARG A 910 -41.49 -12.75 -24.74
N THR A 911 -40.65 -11.74 -24.89
CA THR A 911 -39.33 -11.88 -25.54
C THR A 911 -38.32 -12.56 -24.63
N GLU A 912 -37.33 -13.24 -25.20
CA GLU A 912 -36.20 -13.86 -24.47
C GLU A 912 -34.91 -13.09 -24.73
N PHE A 913 -34.45 -12.32 -23.73
CA PHE A 913 -33.17 -11.62 -23.76
C PHE A 913 -32.44 -11.82 -22.44
N SER A 914 -31.11 -11.97 -22.51
CA SER A 914 -30.24 -12.07 -21.34
C SER A 914 -29.55 -10.72 -21.10
N ASP A 915 -29.71 -10.14 -19.92
CA ASP A 915 -29.02 -8.91 -19.50
C ASP A 915 -27.53 -9.12 -19.17
N LYS A 916 -27.01 -10.36 -19.26
CA LYS A 916 -25.59 -10.65 -19.04
C LYS A 916 -24.69 -10.23 -20.21
N ASP A 917 -25.26 -9.72 -21.31
CA ASP A 917 -24.49 -9.27 -22.45
C ASP A 917 -24.05 -7.81 -22.25
N PRO A 918 -22.73 -7.53 -22.07
CA PRO A 918 -22.22 -6.18 -21.83
C PRO A 918 -22.43 -5.22 -23.00
N ASN A 919 -22.96 -5.71 -24.13
CA ASN A 919 -23.07 -5.02 -25.41
C ASN A 919 -24.36 -4.21 -25.58
N PHE A 920 -24.96 -3.67 -24.52
CA PHE A 920 -26.01 -2.66 -24.72
C PHE A 920 -25.50 -1.50 -25.58
N THR A 921 -24.18 -1.20 -25.59
CA THR A 921 -23.53 -0.19 -26.45
C THR A 921 -23.37 -0.58 -27.91
N ASP A 922 -23.70 -1.83 -28.28
CA ASP A 922 -23.74 -2.26 -29.67
C ASP A 922 -25.08 -1.81 -30.30
N PRO A 923 -25.05 -0.91 -31.30
CA PRO A 923 -26.25 -0.51 -32.02
C PRO A 923 -26.99 -1.69 -32.66
N GLU A 924 -26.28 -2.74 -33.07
CA GLU A 924 -26.90 -3.92 -33.70
C GLU A 924 -27.65 -4.78 -32.67
N PHE A 925 -27.12 -4.91 -31.44
CA PHE A 925 -27.83 -5.59 -30.35
C PHE A 925 -29.13 -4.87 -29.96
N THR A 926 -29.09 -3.54 -29.87
CA THR A 926 -30.28 -2.72 -29.57
C THR A 926 -31.32 -2.84 -30.68
N LYS A 927 -30.88 -2.86 -31.94
CA LYS A 927 -31.72 -3.04 -33.13
C LYS A 927 -32.35 -4.43 -33.18
N GLU A 928 -31.66 -5.49 -32.78
CA GLU A 928 -32.23 -6.84 -32.66
C GLU A 928 -33.38 -6.88 -31.64
N ARG A 929 -33.19 -6.30 -30.45
CA ARG A 929 -34.25 -6.20 -29.42
C ARG A 929 -35.47 -5.42 -29.92
N LEU A 930 -35.24 -4.34 -30.66
CA LEU A 930 -36.31 -3.55 -31.29
C LEU A 930 -37.07 -4.33 -32.35
N ASN A 931 -36.36 -5.06 -33.22
CA ASN A 931 -36.99 -5.88 -34.25
C ASN A 931 -37.92 -6.93 -33.64
N ALA A 932 -37.45 -7.64 -32.61
CA ALA A 932 -38.28 -8.62 -31.89
C ALA A 932 -39.51 -7.98 -31.23
N THR A 933 -39.36 -6.76 -30.69
CA THR A 933 -40.46 -5.99 -30.12
C THR A 933 -41.52 -5.65 -31.19
N TYR A 934 -41.08 -5.18 -32.36
CA TYR A 934 -41.96 -4.85 -33.48
C TYR A 934 -42.68 -6.08 -34.05
N ASP A 935 -41.98 -7.20 -34.18
CA ASP A 935 -42.54 -8.46 -34.67
C ASP A 935 -43.59 -9.00 -33.68
N MET A 936 -43.29 -8.94 -32.37
CA MET A 936 -44.20 -9.39 -31.32
C MET A 936 -45.45 -8.53 -31.18
N ALA A 937 -45.33 -7.21 -31.32
CA ALA A 937 -46.45 -6.27 -31.35
C ALA A 937 -47.28 -6.36 -32.63
N GLY A 938 -46.78 -7.03 -33.68
CA GLY A 938 -47.40 -7.05 -35.00
C GLY A 938 -47.33 -5.71 -35.74
N ALA A 939 -46.41 -4.82 -35.33
CA ALA A 939 -46.32 -3.45 -35.84
C ALA A 939 -45.97 -3.38 -37.34
N ARG A 940 -45.29 -4.40 -37.89
CA ARG A 940 -44.95 -4.47 -39.31
C ARG A 940 -46.09 -4.94 -40.21
N GLN A 941 -46.94 -5.84 -39.72
CA GLN A 941 -48.02 -6.44 -40.51
C GLN A 941 -49.33 -5.65 -40.34
N ASN A 942 -49.57 -5.09 -39.15
CA ASN A 942 -50.82 -4.42 -38.78
C ASN A 942 -50.59 -2.99 -38.25
N GLY A 943 -49.52 -2.32 -38.67
CA GLY A 943 -49.07 -1.05 -38.09
C GLY A 943 -50.11 0.06 -38.06
N THR A 944 -51.00 0.13 -39.06
CA THR A 944 -52.07 1.14 -39.17
C THR A 944 -53.34 0.79 -38.40
N ARG A 945 -53.44 -0.42 -37.85
CA ARG A 945 -54.59 -0.83 -37.03
C ARG A 945 -54.62 0.03 -35.77
N LEU A 946 -55.83 0.37 -35.32
CA LEU A 946 -56.02 1.08 -34.05
C LEU A 946 -55.69 0.15 -32.86
N TYR A 947 -54.94 0.68 -31.91
CA TYR A 947 -54.49 0.06 -30.68
C TYR A 947 -55.08 0.78 -29.46
N GLY A 948 -55.45 -0.01 -28.45
CA GLY A 948 -55.80 0.47 -27.12
C GLY A 948 -57.01 1.41 -27.08
N LYS A 949 -57.12 2.15 -25.98
CA LYS A 949 -58.20 3.13 -25.75
C LYS A 949 -57.92 4.47 -26.44
N THR A 950 -56.66 4.80 -26.65
CA THR A 950 -56.23 6.09 -27.23
C THR A 950 -56.38 6.16 -28.75
N SER A 951 -56.85 5.07 -29.40
CA SER A 951 -57.09 4.99 -30.85
C SER A 951 -55.86 5.35 -31.70
N ARG A 952 -54.67 4.95 -31.25
CA ARG A 952 -53.39 5.16 -31.95
C ARG A 952 -53.09 4.02 -32.90
N SER A 953 -52.19 4.22 -33.86
CA SER A 953 -51.70 3.11 -34.67
C SER A 953 -50.88 2.13 -33.79
N VAL A 954 -50.94 0.83 -34.08
CA VAL A 954 -50.10 -0.19 -33.40
C VAL A 954 -48.63 0.19 -33.47
N LEU A 955 -48.18 0.77 -34.58
CA LEU A 955 -46.80 1.21 -34.77
C LEU A 955 -46.40 2.33 -33.78
N ASP A 956 -47.25 3.35 -33.61
CA ASP A 956 -46.95 4.46 -32.71
C ASP A 956 -46.98 4.04 -31.24
N ALA A 957 -47.95 3.18 -30.86
CA ALA A 957 -48.02 2.58 -29.54
C ALA A 957 -46.76 1.75 -29.23
N CYS A 958 -46.26 1.01 -30.22
CA CYS A 958 -45.03 0.23 -30.10
C CYS A 958 -43.79 1.14 -29.94
N ARG A 959 -43.64 2.17 -30.79
CA ARG A 959 -42.55 3.16 -30.68
C ARG A 959 -42.53 3.83 -29.31
N LEU A 960 -43.66 4.31 -28.82
CA LEU A 960 -43.75 4.92 -27.48
C LEU A 960 -43.36 3.96 -26.36
N SER A 961 -43.76 2.69 -26.48
CA SER A 961 -43.41 1.67 -25.49
C SER A 961 -41.89 1.50 -25.37
N THR A 962 -41.14 1.55 -26.47
CA THR A 962 -39.67 1.34 -26.48
C THR A 962 -38.86 2.42 -25.74
N ILE A 963 -39.49 3.54 -25.40
CA ILE A 963 -38.91 4.65 -24.63
C ILE A 963 -39.73 4.94 -23.36
N GLY A 964 -40.65 4.05 -22.97
CA GLY A 964 -41.54 4.24 -21.82
C GLY A 964 -42.41 5.50 -21.90
N GLY A 965 -42.72 5.98 -23.10
CA GLY A 965 -43.53 7.18 -23.31
C GLY A 965 -42.86 8.50 -22.88
N ARG A 966 -41.54 8.63 -23.04
CA ARG A 966 -40.75 9.80 -22.54
C ARG A 966 -39.76 10.38 -23.54
N THR A 967 -39.36 11.64 -23.31
CA THR A 967 -38.22 12.33 -23.96
C THR A 967 -37.28 12.90 -22.89
N TYR A 968 -36.02 13.19 -23.26
CA TYR A 968 -35.02 13.74 -22.35
C TYR A 968 -34.68 15.17 -22.74
N ASN A 969 -34.96 16.12 -21.85
CA ASN A 969 -34.59 17.52 -22.04
C ASN A 969 -33.17 17.74 -21.50
N PHE A 970 -32.19 17.81 -22.40
CA PHE A 970 -30.78 18.04 -22.08
C PHE A 970 -30.50 19.41 -21.46
N SER A 971 -31.32 20.43 -21.75
CA SER A 971 -31.11 21.78 -21.19
C SER A 971 -31.43 21.85 -19.69
N THR A 972 -32.40 21.04 -19.25
CA THR A 972 -32.82 20.94 -17.85
C THR A 972 -32.36 19.66 -17.18
N TYR A 973 -31.66 18.78 -17.91
CA TYR A 973 -31.27 17.43 -17.49
C TYR A 973 -32.43 16.61 -16.90
N ALA A 974 -33.63 16.71 -17.50
CA ALA A 974 -34.86 16.13 -16.97
C ALA A 974 -35.65 15.35 -18.02
N PHE A 975 -36.30 14.27 -17.61
CA PHE A 975 -37.23 13.53 -18.47
C PHE A 975 -38.61 14.19 -18.48
N VAL A 976 -39.27 14.17 -19.65
CA VAL A 976 -40.61 14.71 -19.84
C VAL A 976 -41.51 13.62 -20.43
N ARG A 977 -42.71 13.45 -19.86
CA ARG A 977 -43.75 12.52 -20.36
C ARG A 977 -44.34 13.04 -21.66
N MET A 978 -44.48 12.17 -22.65
CA MET A 978 -45.13 12.53 -23.92
C MET A 978 -46.65 12.40 -23.80
N HIS A 979 -47.35 13.54 -23.89
CA HIS A 979 -48.81 13.63 -23.88
C HIS A 979 -49.39 13.92 -25.28
N ASP A 980 -48.87 13.24 -26.30
CA ASP A 980 -49.13 13.38 -27.74
C ASP A 980 -48.33 14.44 -28.52
N ILE A 981 -47.82 13.99 -29.69
CA ILE A 981 -47.43 14.75 -30.91
C ILE A 981 -45.92 14.90 -31.28
N THR A 982 -44.92 14.39 -30.54
CA THR A 982 -43.50 14.48 -31.03
C THR A 982 -42.74 13.17 -31.25
N GLY A 983 -43.29 12.03 -30.82
CA GLY A 983 -42.65 10.71 -30.96
C GLY A 983 -42.34 10.28 -32.41
N PRO A 984 -43.28 10.36 -33.37
CA PRO A 984 -43.07 9.81 -34.71
C PRO A 984 -41.87 10.42 -35.43
N ALA A 985 -41.67 11.73 -35.36
CA ALA A 985 -40.58 12.43 -36.05
C ALA A 985 -39.18 12.02 -35.55
N LEU A 986 -39.02 11.74 -34.25
CA LEU A 986 -37.75 11.26 -33.67
C LEU A 986 -37.44 9.83 -34.17
N PHE A 987 -38.43 8.95 -34.16
CA PHE A 987 -38.28 7.57 -34.65
C PHE A 987 -38.13 7.49 -36.16
N GLU A 988 -38.83 8.33 -36.93
CA GLU A 988 -38.68 8.44 -38.38
C GLU A 988 -37.30 8.98 -38.76
N THR A 989 -36.81 9.98 -38.04
CA THR A 989 -35.44 10.49 -38.23
C THR A 989 -34.42 9.39 -37.91
N TRP A 990 -34.63 8.61 -36.85
CA TRP A 990 -33.76 7.51 -36.48
C TRP A 990 -33.81 6.33 -37.47
N GLU A 991 -35.00 5.88 -37.91
CA GLU A 991 -35.17 4.82 -38.92
C GLU A 991 -34.59 5.23 -40.29
N ALA A 992 -34.72 6.50 -40.67
CA ALA A 992 -34.10 7.08 -41.87
C ALA A 992 -32.56 7.12 -41.80
N LEU A 993 -31.96 7.06 -40.60
CA LEU A 993 -30.51 7.01 -40.41
C LEU A 993 -29.93 5.59 -40.52
N PHE A 994 -30.76 4.56 -40.39
CA PHE A 994 -30.36 3.14 -40.57
C PHE A 994 -30.76 2.57 -41.94
N SER A 995 -31.61 3.26 -42.69
CA SER A 995 -31.90 2.97 -44.09
C SER A 995 -31.02 3.82 -45.01
N ALA A 996 -30.75 3.36 -46.24
CA ALA A 996 -29.86 4.05 -47.19
C ALA A 996 -30.39 5.42 -47.70
N GLN A 997 -31.48 5.94 -47.11
CA GLN A 997 -32.16 7.19 -47.47
C GLN A 997 -32.11 8.19 -46.30
N SER A 998 -30.90 8.63 -45.95
CA SER A 998 -30.74 9.70 -44.96
C SER A 998 -31.31 11.04 -45.50
N PRO A 999 -31.98 11.87 -44.68
CA PRO A 999 -32.43 13.19 -45.10
C PRO A 999 -31.24 14.05 -45.57
N LYS A 1000 -31.35 14.64 -46.76
CA LYS A 1000 -30.27 15.41 -47.40
C LYS A 1000 -29.90 16.73 -46.69
N ASN A 1001 -30.73 17.22 -45.76
CA ASN A 1001 -30.61 18.56 -45.16
C ASN A 1001 -30.16 18.59 -43.69
N THR A 1002 -29.87 17.45 -43.06
CA THR A 1002 -29.41 17.43 -41.66
C THR A 1002 -27.87 17.33 -41.62
N SER A 1003 -27.20 18.24 -40.91
CA SER A 1003 -25.74 18.14 -40.67
C SER A 1003 -25.39 16.81 -40.00
N GLU A 1004 -24.22 16.22 -40.31
CA GLU A 1004 -23.75 14.97 -39.67
C GLU A 1004 -23.79 15.02 -38.13
N SER A 1005 -23.37 16.14 -37.54
CA SER A 1005 -23.45 16.36 -36.09
C SER A 1005 -24.89 16.27 -35.53
N GLY A 1006 -25.86 16.87 -36.21
CA GLY A 1006 -27.28 16.79 -35.82
C GLY A 1006 -27.87 15.37 -35.97
N LYS A 1007 -27.42 14.60 -36.95
CA LYS A 1007 -27.82 13.19 -37.14
C LYS A 1007 -27.26 12.29 -36.03
N GLU A 1008 -26.02 12.54 -35.62
CA GLU A 1008 -25.35 11.80 -34.54
C GLU A 1008 -25.98 12.10 -33.17
N MET A 1009 -26.34 13.36 -32.92
CA MET A 1009 -27.00 13.79 -31.68
C MET A 1009 -28.36 13.10 -31.49
N ALA A 1010 -29.21 13.07 -32.52
CA ALA A 1010 -30.51 12.40 -32.48
C ALA A 1010 -30.39 10.88 -32.25
N ARG A 1011 -29.34 10.24 -32.80
CA ARG A 1011 -29.06 8.82 -32.58
C ARG A 1011 -28.69 8.54 -31.12
N ASN A 1012 -27.84 9.38 -30.52
CA ASN A 1012 -27.42 9.25 -29.14
C ASN A 1012 -28.58 9.49 -28.16
N GLU A 1013 -29.43 10.48 -28.42
CA GLU A 1013 -30.62 10.76 -27.61
C GLU A 1013 -31.56 9.55 -27.54
N LEU A 1014 -31.91 8.96 -28.69
CA LEU A 1014 -32.81 7.80 -28.70
C LEU A 1014 -32.19 6.57 -28.03
N TYR A 1015 -30.89 6.35 -28.26
CA TYR A 1015 -30.15 5.25 -27.65
C TYR A 1015 -30.16 5.34 -26.11
N VAL A 1016 -29.94 6.54 -25.56
CA VAL A 1016 -30.03 6.78 -24.11
C VAL A 1016 -31.45 6.51 -23.58
N LEU A 1017 -32.48 7.00 -24.27
CA LEU A 1017 -33.88 6.79 -23.88
C LEU A 1017 -34.27 5.30 -23.86
N MET A 1018 -33.96 4.57 -24.93
CA MET A 1018 -34.24 3.14 -25.05
C MET A 1018 -33.52 2.34 -23.97
N ARG A 1019 -32.27 2.69 -23.67
CA ARG A 1019 -31.50 2.03 -22.61
C ARG A 1019 -32.21 2.14 -21.25
N PHE A 1020 -32.75 3.30 -20.88
CA PHE A 1020 -33.50 3.44 -19.63
C PHE A 1020 -34.83 2.68 -19.64
N ALA A 1021 -35.48 2.55 -20.79
CA ALA A 1021 -36.76 1.82 -20.88
C ALA A 1021 -36.60 0.28 -20.90
N LEU A 1022 -35.45 -0.23 -21.35
CA LEU A 1022 -35.26 -1.66 -21.65
C LEU A 1022 -34.43 -2.44 -20.61
N VAL A 1023 -33.66 -1.75 -19.75
CA VAL A 1023 -32.84 -2.40 -18.71
C VAL A 1023 -33.70 -3.24 -17.76
N ASN A 1024 -33.34 -4.50 -17.53
CA ASN A 1024 -34.05 -5.43 -16.63
C ASN A 1024 -35.52 -5.70 -17.00
N ARG A 1025 -35.89 -5.43 -18.26
CA ARG A 1025 -37.26 -5.55 -18.76
C ARG A 1025 -37.31 -6.38 -20.05
N CYS A 1026 -38.39 -7.14 -20.21
CA CYS A 1026 -38.71 -7.85 -21.45
C CYS A 1026 -40.02 -7.31 -22.04
N PHE A 1027 -40.17 -7.43 -23.36
CA PHE A 1027 -41.41 -7.05 -24.01
C PHE A 1027 -42.45 -8.15 -23.81
N VAL A 1028 -43.69 -7.76 -23.47
CA VAL A 1028 -44.78 -8.68 -23.15
C VAL A 1028 -46.02 -8.36 -23.97
N LEU A 1029 -46.73 -9.41 -24.36
CA LEU A 1029 -48.05 -9.35 -24.98
C LEU A 1029 -49.08 -10.00 -24.05
N LEU A 1030 -50.19 -9.30 -23.82
CA LEU A 1030 -51.26 -9.74 -22.94
C LEU A 1030 -52.40 -10.42 -23.70
N ASP A 1031 -53.20 -11.24 -23.01
CA ASP A 1031 -54.33 -11.99 -23.62
C ASP A 1031 -55.39 -11.07 -24.24
N ASN A 1032 -55.57 -9.87 -23.68
CA ASN A 1032 -56.48 -8.85 -24.21
C ASN A 1032 -55.88 -8.02 -25.37
N GLY A 1033 -54.68 -8.36 -25.86
CA GLY A 1033 -54.02 -7.71 -26.99
C GLY A 1033 -53.22 -6.45 -26.65
N TYR A 1034 -53.20 -6.02 -25.38
CA TYR A 1034 -52.30 -4.94 -24.94
C TYR A 1034 -50.85 -5.44 -24.85
N PHE A 1035 -49.89 -4.53 -24.99
CA PHE A 1035 -48.47 -4.83 -24.88
C PHE A 1035 -47.71 -3.76 -24.11
N GLY A 1036 -46.47 -4.10 -23.74
CA GLY A 1036 -45.56 -3.17 -23.09
C GLY A 1036 -44.31 -3.89 -22.57
N PHE A 1037 -43.70 -3.34 -21.53
CA PHE A 1037 -42.48 -3.88 -20.92
C PHE A 1037 -42.74 -4.29 -19.47
N ALA A 1038 -42.48 -5.55 -19.16
CA ALA A 1038 -42.55 -6.09 -17.80
C ALA A 1038 -41.17 -6.49 -17.30
N HIS A 1039 -41.07 -6.78 -16.00
CA HIS A 1039 -39.84 -7.27 -15.40
C HIS A 1039 -39.32 -8.55 -16.10
N GLN A 1040 -38.01 -8.65 -16.34
CA GLN A 1040 -37.42 -9.74 -17.15
C GLN A 1040 -37.68 -11.17 -16.63
N HIS A 1041 -38.03 -11.32 -15.36
CA HIS A 1041 -38.36 -12.62 -14.75
C HIS A 1041 -39.85 -12.99 -14.82
N CYS A 1042 -40.68 -12.16 -15.46
CA CYS A 1042 -42.08 -12.50 -15.71
C CYS A 1042 -42.20 -13.70 -16.65
N GLN A 1043 -43.27 -14.47 -16.55
CA GLN A 1043 -43.51 -15.67 -17.35
C GLN A 1043 -44.92 -15.65 -17.92
N PRO A 1044 -45.17 -16.36 -19.03
CA PRO A 1044 -46.55 -16.61 -19.46
C PRO A 1044 -47.38 -17.20 -18.31
N GLY A 1045 -48.57 -16.65 -18.08
CA GLY A 1045 -49.42 -17.00 -16.93
C GLY A 1045 -49.27 -16.07 -15.71
N ASP A 1046 -48.24 -15.23 -15.64
CA ASP A 1046 -48.19 -14.14 -14.65
C ASP A 1046 -49.26 -13.08 -14.98
N VAL A 1047 -49.83 -12.45 -13.94
CA VAL A 1047 -50.95 -11.51 -14.06
C VAL A 1047 -50.44 -10.08 -13.88
N ILE A 1048 -50.88 -9.15 -14.74
CA ILE A 1048 -50.60 -7.73 -14.57
C ILE A 1048 -51.77 -7.07 -13.84
N VAL A 1049 -51.47 -6.42 -12.72
CA VAL A 1049 -52.45 -5.84 -11.80
C VAL A 1049 -52.14 -4.37 -11.58
N ALA A 1050 -53.17 -3.53 -11.69
CA ALA A 1050 -53.12 -2.15 -11.22
C ALA A 1050 -53.60 -2.11 -9.76
N LEU A 1051 -52.71 -1.79 -8.82
CA LEU A 1051 -53.03 -1.67 -7.40
C LEU A 1051 -53.42 -0.22 -7.06
N GLY A 1052 -54.42 -0.03 -6.20
CA GLY A 1052 -54.78 1.31 -5.71
C GLY A 1052 -53.60 1.96 -4.98
N GLY A 1053 -53.28 3.22 -5.28
CA GLY A 1053 -52.11 3.91 -4.73
C GLY A 1053 -50.76 3.54 -5.35
N GLY A 1054 -50.74 2.67 -6.36
CA GLY A 1054 -49.53 2.35 -7.14
C GLY A 1054 -49.31 3.30 -8.31
N PRO A 1055 -48.08 3.81 -8.54
CA PRO A 1055 -47.81 4.68 -9.69
C PRO A 1055 -47.77 3.90 -11.01
N VAL A 1056 -47.49 2.59 -10.98
CA VAL A 1056 -47.37 1.71 -12.15
C VAL A 1056 -48.15 0.41 -11.96
N PRO A 1057 -48.48 -0.33 -13.04
CA PRO A 1057 -48.91 -1.72 -12.95
C PRO A 1057 -47.81 -2.64 -12.38
N TYR A 1058 -48.23 -3.70 -11.70
CA TYR A 1058 -47.36 -4.71 -11.10
C TYR A 1058 -47.59 -6.10 -11.69
N VAL A 1059 -46.54 -6.89 -11.77
CA VAL A 1059 -46.58 -8.28 -12.22
C VAL A 1059 -46.69 -9.19 -11.00
N LEU A 1060 -47.80 -9.91 -10.88
CA LEU A 1060 -48.06 -10.85 -9.80
C LEU A 1060 -48.08 -12.28 -10.34
N ARG A 1061 -47.29 -13.16 -9.72
CA ARG A 1061 -47.29 -14.60 -10.03
C ARG A 1061 -48.26 -15.33 -9.10
N PRO A 1062 -49.30 -16.01 -9.62
CA PRO A 1062 -50.19 -16.80 -8.79
C PRO A 1062 -49.49 -18.04 -8.22
N LEU A 1063 -49.74 -18.33 -6.94
CA LEU A 1063 -49.30 -19.54 -6.25
C LEU A 1063 -50.47 -20.52 -6.11
N GLN A 1064 -50.15 -21.81 -5.93
CA GLN A 1064 -51.17 -22.87 -5.76
C GLN A 1064 -52.08 -22.65 -4.54
N THR A 1065 -51.64 -21.85 -3.56
CA THR A 1065 -52.38 -21.53 -2.33
C THR A 1065 -53.40 -20.39 -2.49
N GLY A 1066 -53.48 -19.75 -3.67
CA GLY A 1066 -54.30 -18.55 -3.89
C GLY A 1066 -53.62 -17.23 -3.52
N ASN A 1067 -52.38 -17.29 -3.01
CA ASN A 1067 -51.53 -16.12 -2.77
C ASN A 1067 -50.74 -15.75 -4.03
N TYR A 1068 -50.10 -14.58 -4.02
CA TYR A 1068 -49.30 -14.07 -5.12
C TYR A 1068 -47.87 -13.74 -4.68
N THR A 1069 -46.92 -13.86 -5.60
CA THR A 1069 -45.57 -13.32 -5.45
C THR A 1069 -45.40 -12.12 -6.37
N LEU A 1070 -44.92 -10.99 -5.84
CA LEU A 1070 -44.57 -9.82 -6.65
C LEU A 1070 -43.31 -10.12 -7.46
N VAL A 1071 -43.42 -10.08 -8.79
CA VAL A 1071 -42.31 -10.32 -9.72
C VAL A 1071 -41.59 -9.03 -10.09
N GLY A 1072 -42.29 -7.90 -10.07
CA GLY A 1072 -41.76 -6.57 -10.34
C GLY A 1072 -42.80 -5.65 -10.99
N THR A 1073 -42.34 -4.55 -11.57
CA THR A 1073 -43.19 -3.52 -12.19
C THR A 1073 -43.40 -3.79 -13.68
N ALA A 1074 -44.47 -3.23 -14.25
CA ALA A 1074 -44.72 -3.21 -15.68
C ALA A 1074 -45.02 -1.78 -16.18
N TYR A 1075 -44.63 -1.51 -17.41
CA TYR A 1075 -45.14 -0.41 -18.23
C TYR A 1075 -46.05 -1.04 -19.28
N ILE A 1076 -47.34 -0.74 -19.26
CA ILE A 1076 -48.28 -1.23 -20.27
C ILE A 1076 -48.86 -0.02 -21.00
N GLN A 1077 -48.74 -0.02 -22.32
CA GLN A 1077 -49.19 1.09 -23.14
C GLN A 1077 -50.71 1.26 -22.99
N ASP A 1078 -51.14 2.50 -22.72
CA ASP A 1078 -52.53 2.91 -22.39
C ASP A 1078 -53.06 2.41 -21.03
N MET A 1079 -52.17 2.10 -20.08
CA MET A 1079 -52.52 1.72 -18.70
C MET A 1079 -51.66 2.44 -17.64
N MET A 1080 -51.12 3.62 -17.96
CA MET A 1080 -50.17 4.35 -17.12
C MET A 1080 -50.73 5.63 -16.49
N ASP A 1081 -52.00 5.97 -16.77
CA ASP A 1081 -52.68 7.21 -16.40
C ASP A 1081 -54.05 7.00 -15.73
N GLY A 1082 -54.32 5.79 -15.25
CA GLY A 1082 -55.53 5.45 -14.48
C GLY A 1082 -56.58 4.67 -15.27
N GLU A 1083 -56.30 4.34 -16.53
CA GLU A 1083 -57.22 3.73 -17.47
C GLU A 1083 -57.72 2.35 -17.03
N ALA A 1084 -56.93 1.64 -16.21
CA ALA A 1084 -57.30 0.34 -15.66
C ALA A 1084 -58.51 0.41 -14.70
N PHE A 1085 -58.79 1.58 -14.12
CA PHE A 1085 -59.87 1.78 -13.15
C PHE A 1085 -61.12 2.45 -13.73
N GLU A 1086 -61.14 2.71 -15.04
CA GLU A 1086 -62.32 3.23 -15.74
C GLU A 1086 -63.36 2.12 -15.99
N ASN A 1087 -64.65 2.47 -16.06
CA ASN A 1087 -65.79 1.59 -16.41
C ASN A 1087 -66.09 0.42 -15.44
N ASN A 1088 -66.36 0.69 -14.16
CA ASN A 1088 -66.78 -0.32 -13.17
C ASN A 1088 -65.83 -1.54 -13.09
N ALA A 1089 -64.51 -1.29 -13.08
CA ALA A 1089 -63.51 -2.33 -12.91
C ALA A 1089 -63.81 -3.17 -11.65
N GLU A 1090 -63.77 -4.50 -11.79
CA GLU A 1090 -63.92 -5.42 -10.65
C GLU A 1090 -62.69 -5.30 -9.74
N LEU A 1091 -62.94 -4.86 -8.50
CA LEU A 1091 -61.88 -4.69 -7.51
C LEU A 1091 -61.77 -5.92 -6.62
N GLU A 1092 -60.59 -6.51 -6.60
CA GLU A 1092 -60.26 -7.70 -5.82
C GLU A 1092 -59.12 -7.41 -4.82
N TYR A 1093 -58.98 -8.27 -3.82
CA TYR A 1093 -57.88 -8.23 -2.86
C TYR A 1093 -56.83 -9.27 -3.21
N PHE A 1094 -55.58 -8.83 -3.35
CA PHE A 1094 -54.43 -9.68 -3.65
C PHE A 1094 -53.58 -9.83 -2.38
N THR A 1095 -53.40 -11.07 -1.92
CA THR A 1095 -52.47 -11.39 -0.83
C THR A 1095 -51.10 -11.72 -1.40
N ILE A 1096 -50.13 -10.83 -1.17
CA ILE A 1096 -48.75 -10.90 -1.66
C ILE A 1096 -47.85 -11.43 -0.53
N VAL A 1097 -47.11 -12.49 -0.82
CA VAL A 1097 -46.23 -13.18 0.16
C VAL A 1097 -44.75 -13.05 -0.15
#